data_AF-A0A662KMR4-F1
#
_entry.id   AF-A0A662KMR4-F1
#
_cell.length_a   1.000
_cell.length_b   1.000
_cell.length_c   1.000
_cell.angle_alpha   90.00
_cell.angle_beta   90.00
_cell.angle_gamma   90.00
#
_symmetry.space_group_name_H-M   'P 1'
#
loop_
_entity.id
_entity.type
_entity.pdbx_description
1 polymer ?
#
loop_
_entity_poly.entity_id
_entity_poly.type
_entity_poly.pdbx_seq_one_letter_code
_entity_poly.pdbx_strand_id
1 'polypeptide(L)'
;MKALLIVIACLLMFPYGISGNFGKEILSEISLEIEIPPGDYFYVHFNSSTLRLEKGNLSPLSKDLPIDAKVALTRVPRWLRLDLIRQLKEVENPNDYANLLMKVNEKYLDEIAFCIAHSPLGKVPSPEILLDNVKTLYLSDDLLSYANILDYKVNGERFSTISYKVLKNGKNLTVKIPPLIYYWFVVHPKITSGDVKRVYGKLWRDYLLFHNDIGYPLLIEKLSGIEYLWDYEAYYEPPHRTWKWCIENHPTAIEAVSYWVGKSVPENAYGSRPIQPNVIYHEHNGWCGELRIIAVAGLRSALVPAVGISAVGEDHVWREFYIDGWHENDNWWADGGGAVDKPDTYAYRWGRNLSALFAWKGDDSIYEVTSRYLHEKDMKKVTFVVLDQNMEPVDGARVMVIVKGPFDTTWYKNKLLELLQKVWEELPPLLKGRLMESIYKWIICMCNKLPNSTEWFKPCIWNYTDMRGECSFTLGVNRSYLFVIQRGILENPLLAKQNRFYYMEKPRKKTIPIIFFTHRQKLKKTDLKVEREGEIQISIKFNSQGYQFQKNIFTGNLGRYMVYAFPSFFIVDKENFEKFRKGKSFKCHLYTERSEGELTFPAEIRDWYIVFKNRAFSTFLRINFTIRVLSDEKMDVVQIVKPSTAIWNIPWANVGDEIELKGICNGEIDLFIDGKRCQPKYSFPYWTYRWNTSGMAPGMHVIEVVKGNARDKMLINLVDATPPAVVIEGPKGIVDAGMIKIWGKAEDNVGIKEIEAYIDGKALKVNGKEKWEFRANLTKPGMYKVRVKVKDFAGREGCDQLEIIVNESDHEWGPVISDVYHYPSSPSNESNVIVYANVSCNSPFGIDRVILYIDDGRCITSKVMYRYGDNPVQNRSEEDPLKNTSNSPRYGVELGQLPSGSKITYWVVAYDKANNSASSEKKFLEVAA
;
A
#
# COMPACT_ATOMS: atom_id res chain seq x y z
N MET A 1 -13.02 -15.11 3.82
CA MET A 1 -13.58 -14.95 5.19
C MET A 1 -12.69 -15.47 6.32
N LYS A 2 -12.19 -16.72 6.32
CA LYS A 2 -11.33 -17.24 7.42
C LYS A 2 -9.96 -16.55 7.59
N ALA A 3 -9.37 -15.98 6.52
CA ALA A 3 -8.10 -15.23 6.61
C ALA A 3 -8.28 -13.78 7.11
N LEU A 4 -9.46 -13.19 6.92
CA LEU A 4 -9.77 -11.82 7.36
C LEU A 4 -10.10 -11.78 8.86
N LEU A 5 -10.69 -12.87 9.37
CA LEU A 5 -10.87 -13.08 10.80
C LEU A 5 -9.55 -13.22 11.56
N ILE A 6 -8.47 -13.68 10.94
CA ILE A 6 -7.16 -13.85 11.61
C ILE A 6 -6.46 -12.50 11.83
N VAL A 7 -6.60 -11.56 10.89
CA VAL A 7 -6.01 -10.22 11.05
C VAL A 7 -6.82 -9.34 12.00
N ILE A 8 -8.15 -9.43 11.96
CA ILE A 8 -9.02 -8.69 12.89
C ILE A 8 -9.03 -9.33 14.29
N ALA A 9 -8.90 -10.65 14.41
CA ALA A 9 -8.71 -11.31 15.71
C ALA A 9 -7.37 -10.94 16.37
N CYS A 10 -6.33 -10.60 15.60
CA CYS A 10 -5.07 -10.09 16.15
C CYS A 10 -5.16 -8.64 16.66
N LEU A 11 -6.15 -7.85 16.24
CA LEU A 11 -6.24 -6.42 16.58
C LEU A 11 -7.36 -6.07 17.57
N LEU A 12 -8.36 -6.94 17.80
CA LEU A 12 -9.56 -6.57 18.58
C LEU A 12 -10.05 -7.56 19.64
N MET A 13 -9.25 -8.54 20.09
CA MET A 13 -9.67 -9.45 21.17
C MET A 13 -8.62 -9.53 22.29
N PHE A 14 -8.62 -8.53 23.17
CA PHE A 14 -8.27 -8.72 24.57
C PHE A 14 -9.53 -8.56 25.42
N PRO A 15 -10.26 -9.64 25.72
CA PRO A 15 -10.79 -9.86 27.04
C PRO A 15 -9.79 -10.73 27.80
N TYR A 16 -9.23 -10.19 28.87
CA TYR A 16 -8.68 -10.99 29.94
C TYR A 16 -9.74 -12.01 30.37
N GLY A 17 -9.51 -13.26 30.03
CA GLY A 17 -10.32 -14.40 30.43
C GLY A 17 -9.40 -15.59 30.66
N ILE A 18 -8.61 -15.53 31.72
CA ILE A 18 -7.89 -16.70 32.22
C ILE A 18 -8.91 -17.53 33.00
N SER A 19 -9.38 -18.62 32.39
CA SER A 19 -10.06 -19.67 33.15
C SER A 19 -9.04 -20.47 33.93
N GLY A 20 -9.04 -20.28 35.25
CA GLY A 20 -8.74 -21.28 36.27
C GLY A 20 -7.42 -22.04 36.20
N ASN A 21 -6.41 -21.55 36.93
CA ASN A 21 -5.53 -22.42 37.70
C ASN A 21 -5.16 -21.70 39.01
N PHE A 22 -6.09 -21.73 39.97
CA PHE A 22 -5.87 -21.21 41.31
C PHE A 22 -4.94 -22.19 42.06
N GLY A 23 -3.68 -21.80 42.26
CA GLY A 23 -2.75 -22.54 43.14
C GLY A 23 -1.26 -22.20 43.00
N LYS A 24 -0.75 -22.01 41.77
CA LYS A 24 0.70 -21.92 41.50
C LYS A 24 1.21 -20.48 41.35
N GLU A 25 2.37 -20.16 41.91
CA GLU A 25 3.05 -18.88 41.71
C GLU A 25 3.82 -18.85 40.38
N ILE A 26 3.82 -17.70 39.69
CA ILE A 26 4.63 -17.51 38.48
C ILE A 26 6.03 -17.08 38.92
N LEU A 27 7.04 -17.90 38.63
CA LEU A 27 8.45 -17.61 38.91
C LEU A 27 9.08 -16.71 37.84
N SER A 28 8.76 -16.95 36.58
CA SER A 28 9.29 -16.17 35.46
C SER A 28 8.37 -16.23 34.24
N GLU A 29 8.32 -15.16 33.47
CA GLU A 29 7.61 -15.06 32.18
C GLU A 29 8.49 -14.39 31.13
N ILE A 30 8.39 -14.87 29.89
CA ILE A 30 8.89 -14.18 28.72
C ILE A 30 7.83 -14.22 27.62
N SER A 31 7.57 -13.07 26.99
CA SER A 31 6.62 -12.94 25.89
C SER A 31 7.25 -12.12 24.77
N LEU A 32 7.36 -12.70 23.58
CA LEU A 32 8.07 -12.12 22.44
C LEU A 32 7.41 -12.49 21.11
N GLU A 33 7.54 -11.57 20.16
CA GLU A 33 7.36 -11.86 18.74
C GLU A 33 8.73 -11.87 18.06
N ILE A 34 9.06 -12.99 17.42
CA ILE A 34 10.36 -13.21 16.78
C ILE A 34 10.19 -13.63 15.32
N GLU A 35 11.25 -13.43 14.54
CA GLU A 35 11.41 -14.02 13.22
C GLU A 35 12.58 -15.01 13.23
N ILE A 36 12.39 -16.18 12.63
CA ILE A 36 13.42 -17.21 12.47
C ILE A 36 13.62 -17.48 10.98
N PRO A 37 14.78 -17.11 10.41
CA PRO A 37 15.11 -17.40 9.02
C PRO A 37 15.08 -18.89 8.67
N PRO A 38 14.94 -19.25 7.38
CA PRO A 38 15.03 -20.65 6.93
C PRO A 38 16.31 -21.30 7.42
N GLY A 39 16.19 -22.50 7.99
CA GLY A 39 17.33 -23.26 8.49
C GLY A 39 17.94 -22.77 9.81
N ASP A 40 17.39 -21.75 10.47
CA ASP A 40 17.88 -21.23 11.76
C ASP A 40 17.04 -21.69 12.96
N TYR A 41 17.36 -21.30 14.19
CA TYR A 41 16.58 -21.59 15.40
C TYR A 41 16.64 -20.46 16.43
N PHE A 42 15.63 -20.42 17.30
CA PHE A 42 15.59 -19.59 18.50
C PHE A 42 15.38 -20.48 19.72
N TYR A 43 15.89 -20.08 20.88
CA TYR A 43 15.65 -20.78 22.13
C TYR A 43 15.43 -19.84 23.31
N VAL A 44 14.76 -20.35 24.33
CA VAL A 44 14.66 -19.75 25.67
C VAL A 44 15.30 -20.72 26.65
N HIS A 45 16.22 -20.21 27.46
CA HIS A 45 16.91 -20.96 28.51
C HIS A 45 16.26 -20.64 29.85
N PHE A 46 15.75 -21.65 30.53
CA PHE A 46 15.43 -21.56 31.96
C PHE A 46 16.69 -21.86 32.76
N ASN A 47 17.20 -20.85 33.46
CA ASN A 47 18.38 -20.93 34.29
C ASN A 47 17.98 -21.32 35.72
N SER A 48 18.37 -22.51 36.15
CA SER A 48 17.96 -23.03 37.47
C SER A 48 18.62 -22.31 38.65
N SER A 49 19.73 -21.59 38.43
CA SER A 49 20.41 -20.85 39.50
C SER A 49 19.72 -19.51 39.81
N THR A 50 19.12 -18.89 38.80
CA THR A 50 18.40 -17.61 38.92
C THR A 50 16.88 -17.78 38.92
N LEU A 51 16.40 -18.98 38.57
CA LEU A 51 14.99 -19.32 38.34
C LEU A 51 14.33 -18.44 37.26
N ARG A 52 15.12 -17.95 36.29
CA ARG A 52 14.66 -17.03 35.25
C ARG A 52 14.70 -17.63 33.85
N LEU A 53 13.76 -17.17 33.02
CA LEU A 53 13.77 -17.39 31.58
C LEU A 53 14.63 -16.33 30.89
N GLU A 54 15.67 -16.78 30.19
CA GLU A 54 16.61 -15.96 29.45
C GLU A 54 16.45 -16.26 27.95
N LYS A 55 16.30 -15.21 27.13
CA LYS A 55 16.28 -15.39 25.67
C LYS A 55 17.66 -15.82 25.18
N GLY A 56 17.71 -16.79 24.27
CA GLY A 56 18.94 -17.18 23.60
C GLY A 56 19.55 -16.04 22.78
N ASN A 57 20.83 -16.16 22.46
CA ASN A 57 21.55 -15.18 21.66
C ASN A 57 21.00 -15.12 20.22
N LEU A 58 20.06 -14.21 19.97
CA LEU A 58 19.65 -13.80 18.63
C LEU A 58 20.23 -12.41 18.36
N SER A 59 20.96 -12.24 17.26
CA SER A 59 21.35 -10.91 16.82
C SER A 59 20.07 -10.08 16.58
N PRO A 60 19.95 -8.86 17.14
CA PRO A 60 18.76 -8.05 16.93
C PRO A 60 18.51 -7.82 15.44
N LEU A 61 17.24 -7.88 15.04
CA LEU A 61 16.88 -7.62 13.65
C LEU A 61 17.34 -6.25 13.17
N SER A 62 17.40 -5.24 14.04
CA SER A 62 17.86 -3.89 13.67
C SER A 62 19.39 -3.72 13.67
N LYS A 63 20.20 -4.74 14.02
CA LYS A 63 21.65 -4.58 14.26
C LYS A 63 22.36 -3.79 13.17
N ASP A 64 22.12 -4.17 11.92
CA ASP A 64 22.80 -3.64 10.73
C ASP A 64 22.18 -2.35 10.17
N LEU A 65 21.10 -1.85 10.79
CA LEU A 65 20.46 -0.61 10.36
C LEU A 65 21.25 0.63 10.84
N PRO A 66 21.27 1.71 10.03
CA PRO A 66 21.76 3.01 10.45
C PRO A 66 21.03 3.54 11.69
N ILE A 67 21.67 4.47 12.39
CA ILE A 67 21.10 5.08 13.59
C ILE A 67 19.77 5.79 13.31
N ASP A 68 19.68 6.55 12.23
CA ASP A 68 18.45 7.27 11.85
C ASP A 68 17.29 6.31 11.55
N ALA A 69 17.56 5.19 10.89
CA ALA A 69 16.57 4.14 10.67
C ALA A 69 16.09 3.52 11.99
N LYS A 70 16.99 3.28 12.95
CA LYS A 70 16.62 2.80 14.30
C LYS A 70 15.74 3.82 15.05
N VAL A 71 16.04 5.10 14.94
CA VAL A 71 15.24 6.16 15.56
C VAL A 71 13.87 6.28 14.88
N ALA A 72 13.81 6.29 13.55
CA ALA A 72 12.55 6.32 12.80
C ALA A 72 11.60 5.17 13.19
N LEU A 73 12.14 3.98 13.44
CA LEU A 73 11.36 2.81 13.89
C LEU A 73 10.66 3.03 15.25
N THR A 74 11.15 3.92 16.10
CA THR A 74 10.48 4.22 17.39
C THR A 74 9.18 4.98 17.19
N ARG A 75 9.05 5.75 16.11
CA ARG A 75 7.85 6.51 15.73
C ARG A 75 6.80 5.67 15.01
N VAL A 76 7.24 4.69 14.22
CA VAL A 76 6.36 3.85 13.37
C VAL A 76 5.54 2.88 14.24
N PRO A 77 4.25 2.58 13.90
CA PRO A 77 3.45 1.58 14.60
C PRO A 77 4.13 0.22 14.69
N ARG A 78 4.02 -0.47 15.83
CA ARG A 78 4.73 -1.73 16.12
C ARG A 78 4.42 -2.81 15.10
N TRP A 79 3.18 -2.87 14.63
CA TRP A 79 2.74 -3.87 13.66
C TRP A 79 3.45 -3.79 12.30
N LEU A 80 4.04 -2.63 11.96
CA LEU A 80 4.82 -2.40 10.73
C LEU A 80 6.33 -2.58 10.90
N ARG A 81 6.86 -2.45 12.13
CA ARG A 81 8.32 -2.34 12.38
C ARG A 81 9.12 -3.52 11.81
N LEU A 82 8.63 -4.75 11.98
CA LEU A 82 9.33 -5.94 11.49
C LEU A 82 9.46 -5.95 9.97
N ASP A 83 8.39 -5.59 9.27
CA ASP A 83 8.37 -5.56 7.81
C ASP A 83 9.22 -4.40 7.28
N LEU A 84 9.15 -3.24 7.95
CA LEU A 84 9.96 -2.07 7.62
C LEU A 84 11.46 -2.31 7.84
N ILE A 85 11.86 -2.99 8.93
CA ILE A 85 13.27 -3.34 9.18
C ILE A 85 13.83 -4.15 8.01
N ARG A 86 13.07 -5.13 7.50
CA ARG A 86 13.51 -5.95 6.36
C ARG A 86 13.70 -5.09 5.13
N GLN A 87 12.73 -4.24 4.81
CA GLN A 87 12.85 -3.37 3.65
C GLN A 87 14.05 -2.43 3.77
N LEU A 88 14.27 -1.81 4.93
CA LEU A 88 15.37 -0.89 5.17
C LEU A 88 16.76 -1.56 5.10
N LYS A 89 16.85 -2.88 5.24
CA LYS A 89 18.10 -3.62 5.01
C LYS A 89 18.43 -3.82 3.54
N GLU A 90 17.42 -3.81 2.67
CA GLU A 90 17.55 -4.18 1.26
C GLU A 90 17.54 -2.97 0.31
N VAL A 91 17.05 -1.81 0.77
CA VAL A 91 17.12 -0.57 -0.02
C VAL A 91 18.52 0.00 -0.03
N GLU A 92 18.90 0.66 -1.14
CA GLU A 92 20.22 1.25 -1.31
C GLU A 92 20.50 2.39 -0.31
N ASN A 93 19.51 3.28 -0.08
CA ASN A 93 19.65 4.46 0.78
C ASN A 93 18.60 4.48 1.91
N PRO A 94 18.74 3.66 2.97
CA PRO A 94 17.75 3.58 4.05
C PRO A 94 17.57 4.88 4.84
N ASN A 95 18.59 5.76 4.86
CA ASN A 95 18.51 7.04 5.55
C ASN A 95 17.50 8.00 4.91
N ASP A 96 17.28 7.94 3.59
CA ASP A 96 16.32 8.82 2.92
C ASP A 96 14.89 8.51 3.37
N TYR A 97 14.58 7.21 3.49
CA TYR A 97 13.31 6.72 4.02
C TYR A 97 13.15 7.00 5.52
N ALA A 98 14.21 6.81 6.30
CA ALA A 98 14.21 7.16 7.72
C ALA A 98 13.93 8.66 7.92
N ASN A 99 14.59 9.52 7.14
CA ASN A 99 14.41 10.96 7.16
C ASN A 99 12.98 11.37 6.79
N LEU A 100 12.38 10.72 5.78
CA LEU A 100 10.96 10.93 5.46
C LEU A 100 10.08 10.57 6.66
N LEU A 101 10.23 9.36 7.21
CA LEU A 101 9.42 8.89 8.34
C LEU A 101 9.56 9.75 9.60
N MET A 102 10.69 10.43 9.79
CA MET A 102 10.89 11.35 10.90
C MET A 102 10.35 12.76 10.63
N LYS A 103 10.26 13.21 9.37
CA LYS A 103 9.82 14.57 9.01
C LYS A 103 8.32 14.72 8.77
N VAL A 104 7.64 13.65 8.34
CA VAL A 104 6.22 13.73 7.93
C VAL A 104 5.30 13.99 9.13
N ASN A 105 4.13 14.58 8.88
CA ASN A 105 3.09 14.69 9.90
C ASN A 105 2.65 13.29 10.38
N GLU A 106 2.30 13.14 11.66
CA GLU A 106 1.85 11.87 12.24
C GLU A 106 0.62 11.29 11.52
N LYS A 107 -0.20 12.14 10.88
CA LYS A 107 -1.34 11.77 10.02
C LYS A 107 -0.97 10.97 8.77
N TYR A 108 0.28 11.04 8.29
CA TYR A 108 0.72 10.35 7.06
C TYR A 108 1.62 9.14 7.33
N LEU A 109 1.96 8.92 8.60
CA LEU A 109 3.11 8.10 8.98
C LEU A 109 2.90 6.62 8.66
N ASP A 110 1.72 6.08 8.97
CA ASP A 110 1.42 4.67 8.81
C ASP A 110 1.18 4.29 7.35
N GLU A 111 0.56 5.15 6.52
CA GLU A 111 0.46 4.92 5.07
C GLU A 111 1.82 4.89 4.39
N ILE A 112 2.70 5.86 4.72
CA ILE A 112 4.06 5.91 4.17
C ILE A 112 4.86 4.69 4.64
N ALA A 113 4.84 4.39 5.94
CA ALA A 113 5.53 3.23 6.49
C ALA A 113 5.02 1.91 5.89
N PHE A 114 3.70 1.80 5.67
CA PHE A 114 3.11 0.65 4.99
C PHE A 114 3.63 0.51 3.57
N CYS A 115 3.62 1.60 2.78
CA CYS A 115 4.10 1.57 1.39
C CYS A 115 5.57 1.18 1.29
N ILE A 116 6.42 1.64 2.22
CA ILE A 116 7.82 1.23 2.28
C ILE A 116 7.89 -0.27 2.59
N ALA A 117 7.26 -0.71 3.68
CA ALA A 117 7.33 -2.09 4.16
C ALA A 117 6.70 -3.13 3.21
N HIS A 118 5.80 -2.70 2.32
CA HIS A 118 5.01 -3.56 1.43
C HIS A 118 5.20 -3.27 -0.06
N SER A 119 6.30 -2.62 -0.42
CA SER A 119 6.81 -2.62 -1.80
C SER A 119 7.53 -3.94 -2.11
N PRO A 120 7.80 -4.28 -3.39
CA PRO A 120 8.68 -5.40 -3.69
C PRO A 120 10.04 -5.20 -3.00
N LEU A 121 10.64 -6.29 -2.51
CA LEU A 121 11.84 -6.22 -1.66
C LEU A 121 12.99 -5.49 -2.40
N GLY A 122 13.54 -4.45 -1.78
CA GLY A 122 14.57 -3.58 -2.37
C GLY A 122 14.09 -2.62 -3.47
N LYS A 123 12.82 -2.63 -3.87
CA LYS A 123 12.25 -1.79 -4.95
C LYS A 123 11.14 -0.87 -4.44
N VAL A 124 11.50 0.08 -3.57
CA VAL A 124 10.58 1.07 -3.00
C VAL A 124 10.53 2.31 -3.90
N PRO A 125 9.36 2.95 -4.12
CA PRO A 125 9.29 4.29 -4.71
C PRO A 125 10.15 5.32 -3.96
N SER A 126 10.53 6.42 -4.61
CA SER A 126 11.32 7.45 -3.95
C SER A 126 10.53 8.12 -2.79
N PRO A 127 11.21 8.67 -1.78
CA PRO A 127 10.54 9.37 -0.67
C PRO A 127 9.58 10.48 -1.12
N GLU A 128 9.91 11.21 -2.19
CA GLU A 128 9.06 12.27 -2.74
C GLU A 128 7.77 11.72 -3.33
N ILE A 129 7.84 10.59 -4.04
CA ILE A 129 6.66 9.92 -4.62
C ILE A 129 5.75 9.39 -3.50
N LEU A 130 6.33 8.82 -2.43
CA LEU A 130 5.56 8.33 -1.29
C LEU A 130 4.83 9.48 -0.58
N LEU A 131 5.50 10.62 -0.42
CA LEU A 131 4.91 11.81 0.18
C LEU A 131 3.79 12.39 -0.70
N ASP A 132 4.01 12.52 -2.01
CA ASP A 132 2.97 12.98 -2.94
C ASP A 132 1.75 12.08 -2.88
N ASN A 133 1.95 10.76 -2.91
CA ASN A 133 0.87 9.78 -2.88
C ASN A 133 -0.04 10.00 -1.67
N VAL A 134 0.53 10.13 -0.47
CA VAL A 134 -0.27 10.27 0.76
C VAL A 134 -0.87 11.67 0.89
N LYS A 135 -0.18 12.72 0.45
CA LYS A 135 -0.77 14.07 0.39
C LYS A 135 -1.98 14.12 -0.53
N THR A 136 -1.89 13.52 -1.72
CA THR A 136 -3.03 13.45 -2.64
C THR A 136 -4.16 12.60 -2.08
N LEU A 137 -3.90 11.52 -1.33
CA LEU A 137 -4.95 10.73 -0.67
C LEU A 137 -5.82 11.59 0.26
N TYR A 138 -5.19 12.38 1.14
CA TYR A 138 -5.91 13.23 2.06
C TYR A 138 -6.51 14.47 1.40
N LEU A 139 -5.92 14.97 0.32
CA LEU A 139 -6.57 15.98 -0.51
C LEU A 139 -7.84 15.43 -1.16
N SER A 140 -7.84 14.20 -1.67
CA SER A 140 -9.05 13.55 -2.19
C SER A 140 -10.11 13.38 -1.09
N ASP A 141 -9.69 13.03 0.12
CA ASP A 141 -10.60 12.84 1.27
C ASP A 141 -11.39 14.11 1.59
N ASP A 142 -10.72 15.27 1.57
CA ASP A 142 -11.35 16.57 1.80
C ASP A 142 -12.35 16.97 0.70
N LEU A 143 -12.22 16.39 -0.51
CA LEU A 143 -13.02 16.76 -1.69
C LEU A 143 -14.19 15.81 -1.98
N LEU A 144 -14.12 14.55 -1.53
CA LEU A 144 -15.07 13.50 -1.93
C LEU A 144 -16.14 13.26 -0.86
N SER A 145 -17.41 13.53 -1.19
CA SER A 145 -18.52 13.52 -0.22
C SER A 145 -18.96 12.12 0.25
N TYR A 146 -18.63 11.08 -0.52
CA TYR A 146 -19.00 9.68 -0.25
C TYR A 146 -17.94 8.91 0.54
N ALA A 147 -16.73 9.44 0.71
CA ALA A 147 -15.59 8.79 1.34
C ALA A 147 -15.10 9.58 2.56
N ASN A 148 -14.55 8.89 3.55
CA ASN A 148 -13.95 9.53 4.73
C ASN A 148 -12.87 8.62 5.33
N ILE A 149 -11.60 9.07 5.29
CA ILE A 149 -10.46 8.40 5.90
C ILE A 149 -10.54 8.57 7.42
N LEU A 150 -10.37 7.46 8.14
CA LEU A 150 -10.52 7.36 9.58
C LEU A 150 -9.19 6.93 10.21
N ASP A 151 -8.56 7.85 10.94
CA ASP A 151 -7.33 7.61 11.69
C ASP A 151 -7.64 7.16 13.12
N TYR A 152 -7.10 6.00 13.51
CA TYR A 152 -7.28 5.46 14.87
C TYR A 152 -5.94 5.40 15.62
N LYS A 153 -6.02 5.61 16.94
CA LYS A 153 -4.94 5.32 17.89
C LYS A 153 -5.50 4.46 19.02
N VAL A 154 -5.20 3.15 18.99
CA VAL A 154 -5.70 2.17 19.96
C VAL A 154 -4.50 1.57 20.71
N ASN A 155 -4.49 1.68 22.04
CA ASN A 155 -3.38 1.20 22.88
C ASN A 155 -1.99 1.74 22.45
N GLY A 156 -1.94 2.97 21.96
CA GLY A 156 -0.72 3.59 21.43
C GLY A 156 -0.34 3.17 20.01
N GLU A 157 -1.04 2.19 19.42
CA GLU A 157 -0.83 1.78 18.03
C GLU A 157 -1.73 2.57 17.08
N ARG A 158 -1.15 3.11 16.01
CA ARG A 158 -1.89 3.82 14.97
C ARG A 158 -2.20 2.92 13.79
N PHE A 159 -3.38 3.12 13.24
CA PHE A 159 -3.78 2.56 11.95
C PHE A 159 -4.95 3.37 11.38
N SER A 160 -5.06 3.34 10.06
CA SER A 160 -6.08 4.04 9.31
C SER A 160 -6.90 3.08 8.47
N THR A 161 -8.09 3.52 8.12
CA THR A 161 -8.99 2.86 7.17
C THR A 161 -9.94 3.89 6.61
N ILE A 162 -10.93 3.48 5.84
CA ILE A 162 -11.86 4.37 5.15
C ILE A 162 -13.29 3.89 5.34
N SER A 163 -14.19 4.85 5.43
CA SER A 163 -15.64 4.62 5.46
C SER A 163 -16.29 5.26 4.23
N TYR A 164 -17.41 4.68 3.81
CA TYR A 164 -18.16 5.11 2.65
C TYR A 164 -19.64 5.30 2.96
N LYS A 165 -20.26 6.28 2.33
CA LYS A 165 -21.71 6.34 2.15
C LYS A 165 -22.10 5.45 0.99
N VAL A 166 -23.08 4.59 1.18
CA VAL A 166 -23.61 3.70 0.15
C VAL A 166 -25.14 3.75 0.17
N LEU A 167 -25.74 3.51 -1.00
CA LEU A 167 -27.17 3.38 -1.15
C LEU A 167 -27.48 1.88 -1.22
N LYS A 168 -28.29 1.33 -0.31
CA LYS A 168 -28.63 -0.10 -0.34
C LYS A 168 -30.13 -0.27 -0.20
N ASN A 169 -30.78 -0.75 -1.25
CA ASN A 169 -32.25 -0.85 -1.33
C ASN A 169 -32.93 0.50 -0.99
N GLY A 170 -32.42 1.60 -1.57
CA GLY A 170 -32.91 2.96 -1.33
C GLY A 170 -32.60 3.53 0.06
N LYS A 171 -31.82 2.85 0.90
CA LYS A 171 -31.42 3.32 2.24
C LYS A 171 -29.98 3.76 2.28
N ASN A 172 -29.74 4.92 2.90
CA ASN A 172 -28.41 5.45 3.11
C ASN A 172 -27.73 4.71 4.27
N LEU A 173 -26.58 4.10 4.00
CA LEU A 173 -25.78 3.41 4.99
C LEU A 173 -24.35 3.95 4.99
N THR A 174 -23.66 3.77 6.12
CA THR A 174 -22.22 4.00 6.22
C THR A 174 -21.53 2.67 6.44
N VAL A 175 -20.59 2.33 5.56
CA VAL A 175 -19.86 1.07 5.59
C VAL A 175 -18.37 1.36 5.75
N LYS A 176 -17.73 0.64 6.67
CA LYS A 176 -16.29 0.75 6.94
C LYS A 176 -15.59 -0.50 6.44
N ILE A 177 -14.49 -0.34 5.71
CA ILE A 177 -13.74 -1.49 5.20
C ILE A 177 -12.62 -1.95 6.15
N PRO A 178 -12.11 -3.18 6.00
CA PRO A 178 -10.95 -3.63 6.77
C PRO A 178 -9.70 -2.78 6.47
N PRO A 179 -8.89 -2.42 7.50
CA PRO A 179 -7.68 -1.59 7.31
C PRO A 179 -6.72 -2.12 6.25
N LEU A 180 -6.47 -3.44 6.19
CA LEU A 180 -5.58 -3.99 5.17
C LEU A 180 -6.11 -3.83 3.74
N ILE A 181 -7.42 -3.75 3.52
CA ILE A 181 -7.96 -3.47 2.18
C ILE A 181 -7.66 -2.01 1.80
N TYR A 182 -7.84 -1.08 2.73
CA TYR A 182 -7.47 0.32 2.56
C TYR A 182 -5.98 0.47 2.19
N TYR A 183 -5.07 -0.09 3.00
CA TYR A 183 -3.64 0.04 2.74
C TYR A 183 -3.19 -0.59 1.42
N TRP A 184 -3.66 -1.79 1.08
CA TRP A 184 -3.22 -2.47 -0.13
C TRP A 184 -3.83 -1.91 -1.42
N PHE A 185 -5.08 -1.48 -1.36
CA PHE A 185 -5.88 -1.26 -2.58
C PHE A 185 -6.43 0.16 -2.71
N VAL A 186 -6.18 1.04 -1.74
CA VAL A 186 -6.37 2.50 -1.87
C VAL A 186 -5.02 3.19 -1.77
N VAL A 187 -4.25 2.92 -0.70
CA VAL A 187 -3.02 3.63 -0.36
C VAL A 187 -1.85 3.25 -1.27
N HIS A 188 -1.59 1.95 -1.46
CA HIS A 188 -0.39 1.50 -2.15
C HIS A 188 -0.31 2.03 -3.60
N PRO A 189 0.78 2.72 -4.00
CA PRO A 189 0.84 3.46 -5.27
C PRO A 189 1.07 2.57 -6.50
N LYS A 190 1.54 1.33 -6.31
CA LYS A 190 1.73 0.35 -7.40
C LYS A 190 0.41 -0.32 -7.79
N ILE A 191 0.11 -0.32 -9.09
CA ILE A 191 -1.17 -0.79 -9.67
C ILE A 191 -1.02 -2.18 -10.30
N THR A 192 -0.03 -2.37 -11.18
CA THR A 192 0.26 -3.63 -11.88
C THR A 192 1.78 -3.85 -11.98
N SER A 193 2.31 -4.31 -13.12
CA SER A 193 3.73 -4.64 -13.31
C SER A 193 4.65 -3.43 -13.46
N GLY A 194 4.12 -2.23 -13.73
CA GLY A 194 4.91 -1.02 -13.92
C GLY A 194 5.45 -0.42 -12.62
N ASP A 195 6.66 0.14 -12.68
CA ASP A 195 7.23 0.92 -11.59
C ASP A 195 6.45 2.23 -11.39
N VAL A 196 6.37 2.70 -10.14
CA VAL A 196 5.74 3.98 -9.80
C VAL A 196 6.73 5.11 -10.08
N LYS A 197 6.36 6.04 -10.95
CA LYS A 197 7.18 7.19 -11.35
C LYS A 197 6.34 8.45 -11.42
N ARG A 198 7.00 9.62 -11.37
CA ARG A 198 6.38 10.86 -11.83
C ARG A 198 6.44 10.91 -13.35
N VAL A 199 5.30 11.15 -13.98
CA VAL A 199 5.19 11.39 -15.41
C VAL A 199 4.52 12.75 -15.58
N TYR A 200 5.06 13.57 -16.49
CA TYR A 200 4.67 14.97 -16.62
C TYR A 200 4.82 15.73 -15.28
N GLY A 201 5.87 15.42 -14.52
CA GLY A 201 6.12 16.05 -13.22
C GLY A 201 5.14 15.66 -12.10
N LYS A 202 4.16 14.79 -12.35
CA LYS A 202 3.10 14.41 -11.40
C LYS A 202 3.04 12.91 -11.15
N LEU A 203 2.63 12.51 -9.95
CA LEU A 203 2.17 11.14 -9.70
C LEU A 203 0.82 10.93 -10.41
N TRP A 204 0.56 9.70 -10.88
CA TRP A 204 -0.71 9.36 -11.54
C TRP A 204 -1.94 9.76 -10.72
N ARG A 205 -1.90 9.65 -9.39
CA ARG A 205 -3.05 9.96 -8.54
C ARG A 205 -3.50 11.41 -8.67
N ASP A 206 -2.52 12.31 -8.55
CA ASP A 206 -2.69 13.76 -8.69
C ASP A 206 -3.10 14.12 -10.12
N TYR A 207 -2.39 13.55 -11.09
CA TYR A 207 -2.62 13.82 -12.51
C TYR A 207 -4.03 13.44 -12.97
N LEU A 208 -4.47 12.20 -12.70
CA LEU A 208 -5.78 11.74 -13.15
C LEU A 208 -6.93 12.50 -12.49
N LEU A 209 -6.73 13.02 -11.28
CA LEU A 209 -7.78 13.71 -10.55
C LEU A 209 -7.96 15.17 -11.01
N PHE A 210 -6.86 15.87 -11.28
CA PHE A 210 -6.84 17.32 -11.48
C PHE A 210 -6.39 17.80 -12.87
N HIS A 211 -6.04 16.89 -13.78
CA HIS A 211 -5.74 17.22 -15.17
C HIS A 211 -6.82 16.65 -16.09
N ASN A 212 -7.04 17.32 -17.22
CA ASN A 212 -7.71 16.78 -18.39
C ASN A 212 -7.19 17.50 -19.63
N ASP A 213 -7.20 16.82 -20.77
CA ASP A 213 -7.03 17.48 -22.06
C ASP A 213 -8.37 18.00 -22.56
N ILE A 214 -8.36 19.13 -23.27
CA ILE A 214 -9.58 19.80 -23.69
C ILE A 214 -10.44 18.87 -24.55
N GLY A 215 -11.74 18.78 -24.25
CA GLY A 215 -12.66 17.84 -24.91
C GLY A 215 -12.80 16.49 -24.19
N TYR A 216 -11.96 16.21 -23.20
CA TYR A 216 -12.05 15.02 -22.33
C TYR A 216 -12.50 15.40 -20.91
N PRO A 217 -13.23 14.51 -20.21
CA PRO A 217 -13.79 14.82 -18.91
C PRO A 217 -12.70 14.90 -17.83
N LEU A 218 -12.85 15.87 -16.92
CA LEU A 218 -12.03 15.98 -15.71
C LEU A 218 -12.61 15.10 -14.59
N LEU A 219 -11.79 14.24 -13.98
CA LEU A 219 -12.29 13.27 -13.01
C LEU A 219 -12.88 13.92 -11.75
N ILE A 220 -12.19 14.91 -11.16
CA ILE A 220 -12.70 15.56 -9.93
C ILE A 220 -14.05 16.25 -10.16
N GLU A 221 -14.28 16.79 -11.36
CA GLU A 221 -15.54 17.41 -11.74
C GLU A 221 -16.69 16.37 -11.78
N LYS A 222 -16.41 15.14 -12.23
CA LYS A 222 -17.40 14.04 -12.24
C LYS A 222 -17.70 13.48 -10.86
N LEU A 223 -16.73 13.52 -9.96
CA LEU A 223 -16.90 13.05 -8.58
C LEU A 223 -17.54 14.12 -7.69
N SER A 224 -17.42 15.39 -8.05
CA SER A 224 -18.00 16.51 -7.31
C SER A 224 -19.51 16.40 -7.22
N GLY A 225 -20.04 16.37 -5.99
CA GLY A 225 -21.48 16.24 -5.72
C GLY A 225 -22.02 14.80 -5.71
N ILE A 226 -21.19 13.79 -5.97
CA ILE A 226 -21.59 12.39 -5.81
C ILE A 226 -21.65 12.03 -4.32
N GLU A 227 -22.82 11.60 -3.85
CA GLU A 227 -23.06 11.30 -2.43
C GLU A 227 -22.74 9.86 -2.02
N TYR A 228 -22.78 8.92 -2.97
CA TYR A 228 -22.67 7.48 -2.69
C TYR A 228 -21.52 6.84 -3.46
N LEU A 229 -20.80 5.93 -2.81
CA LEU A 229 -19.80 5.10 -3.45
C LEU A 229 -20.47 4.16 -4.48
N TRP A 230 -21.49 3.42 -4.04
CA TRP A 230 -22.20 2.41 -4.83
C TRP A 230 -23.63 2.20 -4.31
N ASP A 231 -24.50 1.67 -5.16
CA ASP A 231 -25.93 1.42 -4.92
C ASP A 231 -26.27 -0.08 -4.69
N TYR A 232 -25.26 -0.95 -4.69
CA TYR A 232 -25.40 -2.42 -4.60
C TYR A 232 -26.18 -3.05 -5.75
N GLU A 233 -26.29 -2.37 -6.89
CA GLU A 233 -26.93 -2.93 -8.08
C GLU A 233 -25.89 -3.51 -9.04
N ALA A 234 -26.20 -4.69 -9.58
CA ALA A 234 -25.41 -5.34 -10.60
C ALA A 234 -26.02 -5.08 -11.98
N TYR A 235 -25.28 -4.44 -12.88
CA TYR A 235 -25.81 -3.97 -14.16
C TYR A 235 -24.78 -4.05 -15.30
N TYR A 236 -25.28 -3.86 -16.51
CA TYR A 236 -24.44 -3.66 -17.70
C TYR A 236 -24.54 -2.21 -18.11
N GLU A 237 -23.40 -1.59 -18.35
CA GLU A 237 -23.33 -0.22 -18.81
C GLU A 237 -23.59 -0.20 -20.33
N PRO A 238 -24.51 0.65 -20.82
CA PRO A 238 -24.75 0.75 -22.25
C PRO A 238 -23.59 1.43 -23.00
N PRO A 239 -23.38 1.10 -24.29
CA PRO A 239 -22.39 1.78 -25.12
C PRO A 239 -22.75 3.25 -25.30
N HIS A 240 -21.72 4.10 -25.40
CA HIS A 240 -21.85 5.54 -25.66
C HIS A 240 -22.79 6.31 -24.73
N ARG A 241 -23.01 5.78 -23.52
CA ARG A 241 -23.92 6.38 -22.54
C ARG A 241 -23.55 7.81 -22.21
N THR A 242 -24.57 8.58 -21.83
CA THR A 242 -24.45 10.00 -21.52
C THR A 242 -24.27 10.21 -20.02
N TRP A 243 -23.75 11.37 -19.62
CA TRP A 243 -23.61 11.69 -18.20
C TRP A 243 -24.97 11.71 -17.48
N LYS A 244 -26.02 12.20 -18.16
CA LYS A 244 -27.39 12.20 -17.65
C LYS A 244 -27.87 10.78 -17.33
N TRP A 245 -27.66 9.83 -18.26
CA TRP A 245 -28.01 8.43 -18.02
C TRP A 245 -27.29 7.88 -16.78
N CYS A 246 -25.99 8.17 -16.64
CA CYS A 246 -25.19 7.71 -15.51
C CYS A 246 -25.80 8.14 -14.17
N ILE A 247 -26.12 9.43 -14.03
CA ILE A 247 -26.64 9.98 -12.77
C ILE A 247 -28.11 9.63 -12.53
N GLU A 248 -28.93 9.47 -13.57
CA GLU A 248 -30.33 9.06 -13.42
C GLU A 248 -30.48 7.59 -13.00
N ASN A 249 -29.57 6.71 -13.44
CA ASN A 249 -29.67 5.27 -13.16
C ASN A 249 -28.81 4.85 -11.97
N HIS A 250 -27.56 5.34 -11.91
CA HIS A 250 -26.57 4.94 -10.91
C HIS A 250 -25.75 6.15 -10.44
N PRO A 251 -26.31 7.04 -9.59
CA PRO A 251 -25.64 8.25 -9.08
C PRO A 251 -24.53 7.92 -8.07
N THR A 252 -23.51 7.18 -8.51
CA THR A 252 -22.51 6.55 -7.68
C THR A 252 -21.10 6.83 -8.20
N ALA A 253 -20.11 6.77 -7.31
CA ALA A 253 -18.71 6.97 -7.69
C ALA A 253 -18.20 5.85 -8.62
N ILE A 254 -18.67 4.60 -8.45
CA ILE A 254 -18.33 3.49 -9.36
C ILE A 254 -18.74 3.83 -10.80
N GLU A 255 -19.98 4.27 -10.99
CA GLU A 255 -20.48 4.65 -12.31
C GLU A 255 -19.75 5.89 -12.85
N ALA A 256 -19.53 6.90 -12.01
CA ALA A 256 -18.87 8.14 -12.43
C ALA A 256 -17.44 7.89 -12.93
N VAL A 257 -16.66 7.05 -12.23
CA VAL A 257 -15.32 6.67 -12.67
C VAL A 257 -15.38 5.82 -13.94
N SER A 258 -16.34 4.89 -14.04
CA SER A 258 -16.49 4.05 -15.23
C SER A 258 -16.83 4.87 -16.47
N TYR A 259 -17.73 5.86 -16.34
CA TYR A 259 -18.03 6.83 -17.39
C TYR A 259 -16.78 7.63 -17.78
N TRP A 260 -16.05 8.14 -16.78
CA TRP A 260 -14.82 8.90 -17.02
C TRP A 260 -13.80 8.06 -17.80
N VAL A 261 -13.59 6.79 -17.45
CA VAL A 261 -12.68 5.89 -18.20
C VAL A 261 -13.12 5.75 -19.65
N GLY A 262 -14.39 5.42 -19.91
CA GLY A 262 -14.90 5.21 -21.27
C GLY A 262 -14.75 6.46 -22.15
N LYS A 263 -15.04 7.64 -21.59
CA LYS A 263 -14.90 8.92 -22.31
C LYS A 263 -13.46 9.42 -22.41
N SER A 264 -12.56 8.96 -21.54
CA SER A 264 -11.15 9.35 -21.55
C SER A 264 -10.29 8.50 -22.46
N VAL A 265 -10.72 7.27 -22.74
CA VAL A 265 -10.06 6.34 -23.66
C VAL A 265 -11.10 5.85 -24.70
N PRO A 266 -11.64 6.76 -25.54
CA PRO A 266 -12.73 6.45 -26.45
C PRO A 266 -12.29 5.66 -27.69
N GLU A 267 -10.99 5.50 -27.93
CA GLU A 267 -10.48 4.85 -29.14
C GLU A 267 -9.65 3.59 -28.84
N ASN A 268 -9.58 2.72 -29.83
CA ASN A 268 -8.75 1.52 -29.78
C ASN A 268 -7.26 1.87 -29.87
N ALA A 269 -6.43 1.12 -29.16
CA ALA A 269 -4.98 1.35 -29.16
C ALA A 269 -4.37 1.32 -30.57
N TYR A 270 -3.56 2.32 -30.90
CA TYR A 270 -2.72 2.32 -32.08
C TYR A 270 -1.38 2.99 -31.76
N GLY A 271 -0.27 2.35 -32.11
CA GLY A 271 1.07 2.87 -31.78
C GLY A 271 1.59 2.39 -30.42
N SER A 272 1.86 3.35 -29.54
CA SER A 272 2.36 3.22 -28.17
C SER A 272 1.52 2.27 -27.33
N ARG A 273 2.15 1.54 -26.39
CA ARG A 273 1.48 0.63 -25.43
C ARG A 273 1.91 0.96 -24.01
N PRO A 274 1.50 2.11 -23.48
CA PRO A 274 2.00 2.61 -22.20
C PRO A 274 1.46 1.78 -21.02
N ILE A 275 2.29 1.70 -19.98
CA ILE A 275 1.92 1.07 -18.70
C ILE A 275 1.77 2.10 -17.56
N GLN A 276 2.00 3.39 -17.86
CA GLN A 276 1.86 4.49 -16.90
C GLN A 276 0.47 5.12 -17.07
N PRO A 277 -0.34 5.26 -15.99
CA PRO A 277 -1.70 5.78 -16.11
C PRO A 277 -1.77 7.18 -16.70
N ASN A 278 -0.82 8.07 -16.39
CA ASN A 278 -0.78 9.43 -16.93
C ASN A 278 -0.66 9.43 -18.46
N VAL A 279 0.15 8.53 -19.01
CA VAL A 279 0.39 8.44 -20.46
C VAL A 279 -0.84 7.89 -21.15
N ILE A 280 -1.45 6.83 -20.61
CA ILE A 280 -2.72 6.28 -21.12
C ILE A 280 -3.80 7.36 -21.18
N TYR A 281 -3.90 8.15 -20.10
CA TYR A 281 -4.91 9.21 -20.04
C TYR A 281 -4.66 10.35 -21.04
N HIS A 282 -3.41 10.58 -21.42
CA HIS A 282 -3.02 11.63 -22.37
C HIS A 282 -3.04 11.17 -23.85
N GLU A 283 -2.88 9.88 -24.10
CA GLU A 283 -2.93 9.30 -25.46
C GLU A 283 -4.37 9.03 -25.93
N HIS A 284 -5.33 8.96 -25.01
CA HIS A 284 -6.77 8.79 -25.27
C HIS A 284 -7.15 7.54 -26.08
N ASN A 285 -6.29 6.54 -26.11
CA ASN A 285 -6.52 5.27 -26.78
C ASN A 285 -6.02 4.09 -25.93
N GLY A 286 -6.61 2.91 -26.12
CA GLY A 286 -6.25 1.74 -25.30
C GLY A 286 -7.02 0.47 -25.65
N TRP A 287 -6.48 -0.69 -25.23
CA TRP A 287 -7.22 -1.94 -25.16
C TRP A 287 -7.41 -2.33 -23.69
N CYS A 288 -7.82 -3.59 -23.42
CA CYS A 288 -8.14 -4.05 -22.07
C CYS A 288 -6.97 -3.84 -21.08
N GLY A 289 -5.71 -3.94 -21.53
CA GLY A 289 -4.52 -3.68 -20.72
C GLY A 289 -4.49 -2.27 -20.13
N GLU A 290 -4.59 -1.28 -21.01
CA GLU A 290 -4.58 0.15 -20.71
C GLU A 290 -5.84 0.54 -19.93
N LEU A 291 -7.02 0.08 -20.37
CA LEU A 291 -8.30 0.34 -19.70
C LEU A 291 -8.30 -0.15 -18.25
N ARG A 292 -7.77 -1.35 -17.98
CA ARG A 292 -7.62 -1.82 -16.60
C ARG A 292 -6.71 -0.90 -15.79
N ILE A 293 -5.57 -0.48 -16.35
CA ILE A 293 -4.58 0.33 -15.62
C ILE A 293 -5.18 1.68 -15.25
N ILE A 294 -5.75 2.40 -16.23
CA ILE A 294 -6.35 3.72 -15.98
C ILE A 294 -7.56 3.61 -15.06
N ALA A 295 -8.36 2.54 -15.16
CA ALA A 295 -9.53 2.40 -14.33
C ALA A 295 -9.21 2.02 -12.88
N VAL A 296 -8.22 1.15 -12.62
CA VAL A 296 -7.72 0.91 -11.26
C VAL A 296 -7.10 2.18 -10.68
N ALA A 297 -6.33 2.92 -11.49
CA ALA A 297 -5.77 4.20 -11.08
C ALA A 297 -6.86 5.22 -10.74
N GLY A 298 -7.84 5.42 -11.61
CA GLY A 298 -8.96 6.34 -11.43
C GLY A 298 -9.79 6.01 -10.19
N LEU A 299 -10.15 4.73 -10.00
CA LEU A 299 -10.85 4.28 -8.79
C LEU A 299 -10.03 4.57 -7.53
N ARG A 300 -8.73 4.28 -7.53
CA ARG A 300 -7.88 4.58 -6.37
C ARG A 300 -7.73 6.08 -6.12
N SER A 301 -7.62 6.91 -7.17
CA SER A 301 -7.64 8.38 -7.06
C SER A 301 -8.93 8.90 -6.43
N ALA A 302 -10.05 8.23 -6.76
CA ALA A 302 -11.38 8.44 -6.19
C ALA A 302 -11.57 7.75 -4.82
N LEU A 303 -10.48 7.34 -4.15
CA LEU A 303 -10.46 6.64 -2.87
C LEU A 303 -11.23 5.30 -2.84
N VAL A 304 -11.50 4.69 -3.98
CA VAL A 304 -12.16 3.38 -4.08
C VAL A 304 -11.12 2.26 -4.05
N PRO A 305 -11.26 1.21 -3.21
CA PRO A 305 -10.29 0.13 -3.16
C PRO A 305 -10.44 -0.72 -4.42
N ALA A 306 -9.42 -0.74 -5.27
CA ALA A 306 -9.48 -1.39 -6.56
C ALA A 306 -8.25 -2.26 -6.83
N VAL A 307 -8.44 -3.33 -7.61
CA VAL A 307 -7.38 -4.27 -8.01
C VAL A 307 -7.55 -4.72 -9.45
N GLY A 308 -6.44 -4.90 -10.16
CA GLY A 308 -6.44 -5.43 -11.52
C GLY A 308 -6.45 -6.96 -11.54
N ILE A 309 -7.35 -7.54 -12.34
CA ILE A 309 -7.48 -8.98 -12.57
C ILE A 309 -6.82 -9.37 -13.88
N SER A 310 -6.24 -10.56 -13.91
CA SER A 310 -5.54 -11.09 -15.08
C SER A 310 -6.02 -12.49 -15.45
N ALA A 311 -6.55 -12.60 -16.67
CA ALA A 311 -6.82 -13.86 -17.37
C ALA A 311 -5.77 -14.05 -18.47
N VAL A 312 -4.49 -14.20 -18.08
CA VAL A 312 -3.35 -14.22 -19.02
C VAL A 312 -3.48 -15.35 -20.06
N GLY A 313 -4.05 -16.50 -19.66
CA GLY A 313 -4.29 -17.64 -20.55
C GLY A 313 -5.31 -17.39 -21.65
N GLU A 314 -6.20 -16.41 -21.45
CA GLU A 314 -7.30 -16.03 -22.35
C GLU A 314 -7.13 -14.62 -22.93
N ASP A 315 -5.95 -14.02 -22.72
CA ASP A 315 -5.57 -12.69 -23.18
C ASP A 315 -6.62 -11.62 -22.85
N HIS A 316 -7.00 -11.58 -21.57
CA HIS A 316 -7.94 -10.60 -21.08
C HIS A 316 -7.61 -10.16 -19.66
N VAL A 317 -8.01 -8.94 -19.33
CA VAL A 317 -7.77 -8.31 -18.04
C VAL A 317 -8.90 -7.31 -17.79
N TRP A 318 -9.26 -7.12 -16.53
CA TRP A 318 -10.29 -6.19 -16.06
C TRP A 318 -9.96 -5.80 -14.61
N ARG A 319 -10.91 -5.24 -13.86
CA ARG A 319 -10.68 -4.83 -12.46
C ARG A 319 -11.78 -5.29 -11.51
N GLU A 320 -11.52 -5.14 -10.23
CA GLU A 320 -12.50 -5.30 -9.18
C GLU A 320 -12.44 -4.11 -8.23
N PHE A 321 -13.57 -3.78 -7.60
CA PHE A 321 -13.62 -2.84 -6.47
C PHE A 321 -14.11 -3.55 -5.20
N TYR A 322 -13.80 -3.02 -4.02
CA TYR A 322 -14.16 -3.64 -2.73
C TYR A 322 -15.17 -2.83 -1.92
N ILE A 323 -16.30 -3.46 -1.59
CA ILE A 323 -17.26 -3.02 -0.58
C ILE A 323 -18.06 -4.25 -0.10
N ASP A 324 -17.95 -4.62 1.18
CA ASP A 324 -18.48 -5.90 1.73
C ASP A 324 -18.06 -7.19 1.01
N GLY A 325 -17.05 -7.12 0.16
CA GLY A 325 -16.72 -8.14 -0.81
C GLY A 325 -16.05 -7.49 -2.01
N TRP A 326 -15.44 -8.31 -2.86
CA TRP A 326 -14.87 -7.80 -4.10
C TRP A 326 -15.88 -8.02 -5.23
N HIS A 327 -16.14 -6.98 -6.00
CA HIS A 327 -17.11 -6.94 -7.10
C HIS A 327 -16.39 -6.74 -8.42
N GLU A 328 -16.85 -7.44 -9.45
CA GLU A 328 -16.36 -7.29 -10.81
C GLU A 328 -16.69 -5.91 -11.36
N ASN A 329 -15.77 -5.30 -12.13
CA ASN A 329 -16.05 -4.07 -12.86
C ASN A 329 -15.16 -3.99 -14.12
N ASP A 330 -15.74 -3.71 -15.27
CA ASP A 330 -15.02 -3.71 -16.54
C ASP A 330 -15.53 -2.65 -17.52
N ASN A 331 -14.62 -2.04 -18.27
CA ASN A 331 -14.94 -1.16 -19.40
C ASN A 331 -14.54 -1.84 -20.69
N TRP A 332 -15.43 -1.79 -21.67
CA TRP A 332 -15.17 -2.34 -22.99
C TRP A 332 -14.61 -1.29 -23.93
N TRP A 333 -13.99 -1.79 -25.00
CA TRP A 333 -13.26 -0.97 -25.96
C TRP A 333 -14.13 0.10 -26.61
N ALA A 334 -13.49 1.22 -26.93
CA ALA A 334 -14.07 2.34 -27.66
C ALA A 334 -15.42 2.83 -27.08
N ASP A 335 -15.48 3.02 -25.75
CA ASP A 335 -16.68 3.44 -25.04
C ASP A 335 -17.90 2.51 -25.30
N GLY A 336 -17.63 1.24 -25.56
CA GLY A 336 -18.61 0.21 -25.91
C GLY A 336 -19.46 -0.31 -24.75
N GLY A 337 -19.44 0.36 -23.59
CA GLY A 337 -20.14 -0.05 -22.38
C GLY A 337 -19.24 -0.82 -21.41
N GLY A 338 -19.85 -1.70 -20.62
CA GLY A 338 -19.15 -2.36 -19.52
C GLY A 338 -20.05 -3.20 -18.62
N ALA A 339 -19.48 -3.60 -17.48
CA ALA A 339 -20.15 -4.43 -16.49
C ALA A 339 -19.81 -3.99 -15.06
N VAL A 340 -20.80 -4.08 -14.18
CA VAL A 340 -20.66 -3.87 -12.73
C VAL A 340 -21.31 -5.06 -12.02
N ASP A 341 -20.50 -5.78 -11.26
CA ASP A 341 -20.85 -6.99 -10.50
C ASP A 341 -21.49 -8.10 -11.37
N LYS A 342 -20.96 -8.32 -12.58
CA LYS A 342 -21.38 -9.41 -13.48
C LYS A 342 -20.21 -10.36 -13.78
N PRO A 343 -19.73 -11.14 -12.79
CA PRO A 343 -18.62 -12.07 -13.01
C PRO A 343 -18.89 -13.13 -14.09
N ASP A 344 -20.15 -13.45 -14.36
CA ASP A 344 -20.55 -14.41 -15.40
C ASP A 344 -20.33 -13.91 -16.85
N THR A 345 -19.99 -12.62 -17.02
CA THR A 345 -19.78 -11.97 -18.33
C THR A 345 -18.79 -12.77 -19.21
N TYR A 346 -17.67 -13.18 -18.65
CA TYR A 346 -16.58 -13.74 -19.44
C TYR A 346 -16.85 -15.21 -19.82
N ALA A 347 -17.13 -16.06 -18.83
CA ALA A 347 -17.29 -17.49 -19.07
C ALA A 347 -18.64 -17.84 -19.73
N TYR A 348 -19.72 -17.19 -19.29
CA TYR A 348 -21.08 -17.63 -19.61
C TYR A 348 -21.78 -16.73 -20.62
N ARG A 349 -21.54 -15.41 -20.60
CA ARG A 349 -22.09 -14.51 -21.61
C ARG A 349 -21.25 -14.47 -22.88
N TRP A 350 -19.94 -14.30 -22.75
CA TRP A 350 -19.01 -14.29 -23.90
C TRP A 350 -18.57 -15.69 -24.34
N GLY A 351 -18.89 -16.74 -23.55
CA GLY A 351 -18.51 -18.11 -23.87
C GLY A 351 -17.01 -18.37 -23.80
N ARG A 352 -16.24 -17.55 -23.07
CA ARG A 352 -14.78 -17.74 -22.96
C ARG A 352 -14.47 -18.94 -22.07
N ASN A 353 -13.49 -19.73 -22.51
CA ASN A 353 -13.01 -20.87 -21.74
C ASN A 353 -11.91 -20.42 -20.78
N LEU A 354 -12.30 -19.99 -19.58
CA LEU A 354 -11.37 -19.46 -18.58
C LEU A 354 -10.52 -20.55 -17.93
N SER A 355 -9.23 -20.27 -17.74
CA SER A 355 -8.28 -21.17 -17.10
C SER A 355 -8.18 -20.94 -15.59
N ALA A 356 -7.26 -20.08 -15.18
CA ALA A 356 -7.09 -19.62 -13.81
C ALA A 356 -6.79 -18.12 -13.80
N LEU A 357 -7.34 -17.44 -12.81
CA LEU A 357 -7.34 -15.99 -12.72
C LEU A 357 -6.64 -15.56 -11.45
N PHE A 358 -5.90 -14.44 -11.54
CA PHE A 358 -5.25 -13.87 -10.37
C PHE A 358 -5.35 -12.34 -10.35
N ALA A 359 -5.27 -11.82 -9.14
CA ALA A 359 -5.20 -10.40 -8.83
C ALA A 359 -3.77 -10.02 -8.41
N TRP A 360 -3.38 -8.80 -8.73
CA TRP A 360 -2.05 -8.24 -8.40
C TRP A 360 -2.06 -7.50 -7.07
N LYS A 361 -1.02 -7.70 -6.26
CA LYS A 361 -0.74 -6.85 -5.09
C LYS A 361 0.38 -5.87 -5.38
N GLY A 362 0.45 -4.84 -4.54
CA GLY A 362 1.44 -3.77 -4.64
C GLY A 362 2.89 -4.21 -4.45
N ASP A 363 3.13 -5.34 -3.79
CA ASP A 363 4.45 -5.94 -3.56
C ASP A 363 4.88 -6.90 -4.67
N ASP A 364 4.18 -6.92 -5.81
CA ASP A 364 4.33 -7.89 -6.91
C ASP A 364 3.95 -9.34 -6.57
N SER A 365 3.41 -9.61 -5.38
CA SER A 365 2.75 -10.90 -5.13
C SER A 365 1.39 -10.97 -5.84
N ILE A 366 0.86 -12.18 -5.99
CA ILE A 366 -0.44 -12.43 -6.62
C ILE A 366 -1.32 -13.32 -5.73
N TYR A 367 -2.63 -13.25 -5.91
CA TYR A 367 -3.59 -14.17 -5.30
C TYR A 367 -4.66 -14.62 -6.29
N GLU A 368 -5.09 -15.87 -6.16
CA GLU A 368 -6.09 -16.48 -7.05
C GLU A 368 -7.49 -15.90 -6.82
N VAL A 369 -8.23 -15.67 -7.91
CA VAL A 369 -9.62 -15.20 -7.90
C VAL A 369 -10.58 -16.05 -8.74
N THR A 370 -10.12 -17.15 -9.32
CA THR A 370 -10.88 -17.99 -10.28
C THR A 370 -12.29 -18.35 -9.81
N SER A 371 -12.45 -18.68 -8.52
CA SER A 371 -13.74 -19.13 -7.96
C SER A 371 -14.85 -18.09 -7.98
N ARG A 372 -14.54 -16.83 -8.29
CA ARG A 372 -15.56 -15.79 -8.44
C ARG A 372 -16.15 -15.74 -9.84
N TYR A 373 -15.41 -16.22 -10.84
CA TYR A 373 -15.74 -16.10 -12.26
C TYR A 373 -16.18 -17.43 -12.90
N LEU A 374 -16.05 -18.53 -12.16
CA LEU A 374 -16.51 -19.85 -12.57
C LEU A 374 -17.41 -20.45 -11.50
N HIS A 375 -18.53 -21.03 -11.95
CA HIS A 375 -19.44 -21.80 -11.10
C HIS A 375 -18.74 -23.09 -10.64
N GLU A 376 -19.15 -23.61 -9.47
CA GLU A 376 -18.49 -24.76 -8.82
C GLU A 376 -18.38 -26.01 -9.71
N LYS A 377 -19.37 -26.23 -10.60
CA LYS A 377 -19.35 -27.35 -11.56
C LYS A 377 -18.24 -27.23 -12.60
N ASP A 378 -17.86 -26.00 -12.98
CA ASP A 378 -16.93 -25.68 -14.07
C ASP A 378 -15.51 -25.43 -13.58
N MET A 379 -15.26 -25.59 -12.28
CA MET A 379 -13.93 -25.51 -11.68
C MET A 379 -13.55 -26.77 -10.90
N LYS A 380 -12.25 -27.06 -10.82
CA LYS A 380 -11.69 -28.11 -9.98
C LYS A 380 -10.45 -27.62 -9.25
N LYS A 381 -10.35 -28.00 -7.97
CA LYS A 381 -9.15 -27.77 -7.16
C LYS A 381 -8.12 -28.87 -7.40
N VAL A 382 -6.91 -28.47 -7.76
CA VAL A 382 -5.76 -29.34 -7.98
C VAL A 382 -4.69 -28.99 -6.95
N THR A 383 -4.16 -29.98 -6.24
CA THR A 383 -3.13 -29.79 -5.21
C THR A 383 -1.84 -30.50 -5.61
N PHE A 384 -0.72 -29.81 -5.48
CA PHE A 384 0.61 -30.39 -5.60
C PHE A 384 1.22 -30.58 -4.22
N VAL A 385 1.88 -31.73 -4.01
CA VAL A 385 2.66 -32.03 -2.81
C VAL A 385 4.08 -32.31 -3.26
N VAL A 386 5.00 -31.40 -2.96
CA VAL A 386 6.41 -31.52 -3.32
C VAL A 386 7.19 -32.07 -2.13
N LEU A 387 7.83 -33.21 -2.37
CA LEU A 387 8.60 -33.95 -1.38
C LEU A 387 10.05 -34.09 -1.82
N ASP A 388 10.91 -34.35 -0.85
CA ASP A 388 12.29 -34.75 -1.09
C ASP A 388 12.42 -36.27 -1.23
N GLN A 389 13.63 -36.77 -1.50
CA GLN A 389 13.88 -38.20 -1.69
C GLN A 389 13.66 -39.07 -0.44
N ASN A 390 13.50 -38.45 0.73
CA ASN A 390 13.16 -39.10 1.99
C ASN A 390 11.68 -38.93 2.36
N MET A 391 10.84 -38.49 1.42
CA MET A 391 9.42 -38.20 1.62
C MET A 391 9.15 -37.05 2.61
N GLU A 392 10.12 -36.17 2.86
CA GLU A 392 9.91 -34.96 3.66
C GLU A 392 9.42 -33.80 2.77
N PRO A 393 8.53 -32.93 3.28
CA PRO A 393 8.08 -31.73 2.59
C PRO A 393 9.19 -30.79 2.09
N VAL A 394 8.99 -30.22 0.90
CA VAL A 394 9.85 -29.17 0.32
C VAL A 394 9.04 -27.89 0.12
N ASP A 395 9.31 -26.88 0.93
CA ASP A 395 8.72 -25.54 0.81
C ASP A 395 9.43 -24.67 -0.24
N GLY A 396 8.72 -23.69 -0.77
CA GLY A 396 9.23 -22.70 -1.72
C GLY A 396 9.45 -23.22 -3.13
N ALA A 397 8.98 -24.42 -3.47
CA ALA A 397 8.94 -24.89 -4.85
C ALA A 397 7.85 -24.13 -5.62
N ARG A 398 8.19 -23.59 -6.80
CA ARG A 398 7.23 -22.92 -7.68
C ARG A 398 6.47 -23.95 -8.48
N VAL A 399 5.15 -23.86 -8.49
CA VAL A 399 4.29 -24.55 -9.46
C VAL A 399 3.67 -23.50 -10.36
N MET A 400 4.00 -23.56 -11.65
CA MET A 400 3.46 -22.67 -12.68
C MET A 400 2.49 -23.46 -13.55
N VAL A 401 1.32 -22.89 -13.78
CA VAL A 401 0.28 -23.44 -14.64
C VAL A 401 0.37 -22.77 -16.01
N ILE A 402 0.50 -23.58 -17.05
CA ILE A 402 0.64 -23.16 -18.44
C ILE A 402 -0.54 -23.71 -19.22
N VAL A 403 -1.15 -22.84 -20.04
CA VAL A 403 -2.21 -23.19 -20.98
C VAL A 403 -1.82 -22.77 -22.38
N LYS A 404 -2.44 -23.41 -23.37
CA LYS A 404 -2.36 -22.96 -24.76
C LYS A 404 -3.35 -21.82 -24.94
N GLY A 405 -2.89 -20.62 -25.29
CA GLY A 405 -3.73 -19.42 -25.40
C GLY A 405 -3.32 -18.54 -26.58
N PRO A 406 -4.14 -17.56 -26.96
CA PRO A 406 -3.82 -16.65 -28.06
C PRO A 406 -2.56 -15.86 -27.72
N PHE A 407 -1.63 -15.75 -28.68
CA PHE A 407 -0.38 -15.01 -28.59
C PHE A 407 -0.29 -14.10 -29.80
N ASP A 408 -0.25 -12.79 -29.54
CA ASP A 408 -0.09 -11.78 -30.57
C ASP A 408 1.34 -11.81 -31.13
N THR A 409 1.45 -12.13 -32.42
CA THR A 409 2.70 -12.20 -33.17
C THR A 409 2.97 -10.91 -33.95
N THR A 410 2.04 -9.96 -33.95
CA THR A 410 2.08 -8.71 -34.74
C THR A 410 3.28 -7.86 -34.38
N TRP A 411 3.56 -7.65 -33.09
CA TRP A 411 4.72 -6.88 -32.65
C TRP A 411 6.05 -7.51 -33.11
N TYR A 412 6.20 -8.83 -32.96
CA TYR A 412 7.41 -9.55 -33.38
C TYR A 412 7.59 -9.51 -34.90
N LYS A 413 6.48 -9.64 -35.63
CA LYS A 413 6.43 -9.53 -37.09
C LYS A 413 6.89 -8.14 -37.54
N ASN A 414 6.35 -7.07 -36.96
CA ASN A 414 6.72 -5.69 -37.29
C ASN A 414 8.18 -5.41 -36.96
N LYS A 415 8.66 -5.82 -35.78
CA LYS A 415 10.06 -5.65 -35.37
C LYS A 415 11.04 -6.41 -36.29
N LEU A 416 10.66 -7.60 -36.74
CA LEU A 416 11.44 -8.37 -37.70
C LEU A 416 11.49 -7.66 -39.06
N LEU A 417 10.35 -7.12 -39.52
CA LEU A 417 10.27 -6.34 -40.75
C LEU A 417 11.11 -5.07 -40.69
N GLU A 418 11.07 -4.33 -39.58
CA GLU A 418 11.91 -3.14 -39.34
C GLU A 418 13.40 -3.49 -39.37
N LEU A 419 13.81 -4.58 -38.69
CA LEU A 419 15.20 -5.03 -38.71
C LEU A 419 15.65 -5.42 -40.12
N LEU A 420 14.81 -6.16 -40.85
CA LEU A 420 15.09 -6.54 -42.24
C LEU A 420 15.20 -5.31 -43.14
N GLN A 421 14.34 -4.31 -42.96
CA GLN A 421 14.39 -3.05 -43.69
C GLN A 421 15.67 -2.28 -43.39
N LYS A 422 16.05 -2.15 -42.12
CA LYS A 422 17.30 -1.50 -41.72
C LYS A 422 18.53 -2.18 -42.30
N VAL A 423 18.60 -3.51 -42.23
CA VAL A 423 19.69 -4.31 -42.84
C VAL A 423 19.74 -4.11 -44.36
N TRP A 424 18.58 -4.02 -45.01
CA TRP A 424 18.51 -3.75 -46.44
C TRP A 424 18.97 -2.33 -46.79
N GLU A 425 18.58 -1.32 -46.02
CA GLU A 425 19.00 0.07 -46.21
C GLU A 425 20.52 0.23 -46.06
N GLU A 426 21.11 -0.40 -45.03
CA GLU A 426 22.56 -0.37 -44.74
C GLU A 426 23.42 -1.21 -45.71
N LEU A 427 22.81 -2.06 -46.56
CA LEU A 427 23.54 -2.91 -47.50
C LEU A 427 24.23 -2.07 -48.62
N PRO A 428 25.53 -2.26 -48.89
CA PRO A 428 26.25 -1.58 -49.98
C PRO A 428 25.59 -1.75 -51.35
N PRO A 429 25.60 -0.72 -52.24
CA PRO A 429 24.97 -0.80 -53.56
C PRO A 429 25.46 -1.96 -54.43
N LEU A 430 26.73 -2.34 -54.28
CA LEU A 430 27.36 -3.50 -54.96
C LEU A 430 26.73 -4.85 -54.59
N LEU A 431 26.09 -4.96 -53.41
CA LEU A 431 25.44 -6.18 -52.93
C LEU A 431 23.92 -6.20 -53.20
N LYS A 432 23.34 -5.05 -53.58
CA LYS A 432 21.92 -4.90 -53.96
C LYS A 432 21.67 -5.30 -55.42
N GLY A 433 22.04 -6.53 -55.76
CA GLY A 433 21.75 -7.13 -57.08
C GLY A 433 20.35 -7.77 -57.15
N ARG A 434 19.89 -8.12 -58.37
CA ARG A 434 18.57 -8.75 -58.62
C ARG A 434 18.28 -9.98 -57.76
N LEU A 435 19.30 -10.81 -57.52
CA LEU A 435 19.17 -12.03 -56.71
C LEU A 435 18.86 -11.68 -55.25
N MET A 436 19.58 -10.70 -54.70
CA MET A 436 19.44 -10.31 -53.30
C MET A 436 18.16 -9.51 -53.04
N GLU A 437 17.71 -8.73 -54.03
CA GLU A 437 16.40 -8.07 -54.00
C GLU A 437 15.25 -9.09 -54.04
N SER A 438 15.40 -10.16 -54.83
CA SER A 438 14.43 -11.26 -54.87
C SER A 438 14.38 -12.03 -53.55
N ILE A 439 15.53 -12.28 -52.92
CA ILE A 439 15.63 -12.90 -51.59
C ILE A 439 14.99 -12.01 -50.52
N TYR A 440 15.30 -10.70 -50.51
CA TYR A 440 14.70 -9.74 -49.59
C TYR A 440 13.17 -9.66 -49.73
N LYS A 441 12.65 -9.53 -50.96
CA LYS A 441 11.21 -9.56 -51.23
C LYS A 441 10.56 -10.88 -50.83
N TRP A 442 11.24 -12.00 -51.03
CA TRP A 442 10.76 -13.31 -50.60
C TRP A 442 10.68 -13.42 -49.07
N ILE A 443 11.70 -12.97 -48.33
CA ILE A 443 11.72 -12.96 -46.86
C ILE A 443 10.62 -12.04 -46.31
N ILE A 444 10.44 -10.84 -46.87
CA ILE A 444 9.35 -9.94 -46.49
C ILE A 444 7.98 -10.58 -46.75
N CYS A 445 7.79 -11.20 -47.93
CA CYS A 445 6.56 -11.92 -48.26
C CYS A 445 6.29 -13.06 -47.26
N MET A 446 7.31 -13.81 -46.86
CA MET A 446 7.21 -14.86 -45.84
C MET A 446 6.85 -14.29 -44.46
N CYS A 447 7.47 -13.19 -44.04
CA CYS A 447 7.14 -12.52 -42.78
C CYS A 447 5.70 -11.97 -42.79
N ASN A 448 5.25 -11.42 -43.92
CA ASN A 448 3.88 -10.93 -44.10
C ASN A 448 2.83 -12.05 -44.06
N LYS A 449 3.20 -13.26 -44.49
CA LYS A 449 2.35 -14.47 -44.41
C LYS A 449 2.24 -15.06 -43.00
N LEU A 450 3.08 -14.65 -42.04
CA LEU A 450 2.90 -15.08 -40.65
C LEU A 450 1.55 -14.56 -40.13
N PRO A 451 0.76 -15.42 -39.46
CA PRO A 451 -0.51 -14.99 -38.87
C PRO A 451 -0.23 -13.91 -37.83
N ASN A 452 -1.19 -12.99 -37.63
CA ASN A 452 -1.07 -11.92 -36.64
C ASN A 452 -1.33 -12.42 -35.20
N SER A 453 -1.93 -13.61 -35.06
CA SER A 453 -2.01 -14.32 -33.79
C SER A 453 -1.84 -15.82 -33.97
N THR A 454 -1.26 -16.48 -32.98
CA THR A 454 -1.16 -17.94 -32.93
C THR A 454 -1.48 -18.46 -31.54
N GLU A 455 -1.80 -19.73 -31.41
CA GLU A 455 -1.95 -20.34 -30.09
C GLU A 455 -0.58 -20.79 -29.55
N TRP A 456 -0.17 -20.25 -28.41
CA TRP A 456 1.11 -20.57 -27.77
C TRP A 456 0.96 -20.93 -26.29
N PHE A 457 1.98 -21.58 -25.74
CA PHE A 457 2.04 -21.90 -24.31
C PHE A 457 2.33 -20.64 -23.50
N LYS A 458 1.38 -20.23 -22.65
CA LYS A 458 1.48 -19.05 -21.78
C LYS A 458 1.28 -19.44 -20.31
N PRO A 459 2.03 -18.83 -19.37
CA PRO A 459 1.76 -18.98 -17.95
C PRO A 459 0.45 -18.27 -17.60
N CYS A 460 -0.52 -18.97 -17.02
CA CYS A 460 -1.78 -18.36 -16.57
C CYS A 460 -1.77 -18.01 -15.09
N ILE A 461 -1.18 -18.84 -14.22
CA ILE A 461 -1.04 -18.58 -12.79
C ILE A 461 0.16 -19.36 -12.22
N TRP A 462 0.68 -18.94 -11.06
CA TRP A 462 1.70 -19.68 -10.32
C TRP A 462 1.48 -19.54 -8.82
N ASN A 463 2.02 -20.49 -8.06
CA ASN A 463 2.00 -20.49 -6.60
C ASN A 463 3.23 -21.24 -6.07
N TYR A 464 3.46 -21.16 -4.76
CA TYR A 464 4.62 -21.72 -4.09
C TYR A 464 4.20 -22.68 -2.98
N THR A 465 4.97 -23.75 -2.79
CA THR A 465 4.68 -24.75 -1.74
C THR A 465 4.93 -24.19 -0.35
N ASP A 466 4.02 -24.51 0.58
CA ASP A 466 4.12 -24.18 2.01
C ASP A 466 5.07 -25.15 2.77
N MET A 467 5.17 -25.06 4.10
CA MET A 467 6.01 -25.97 4.90
C MET A 467 5.57 -27.44 4.92
N ARG A 468 4.38 -27.76 4.39
CA ARG A 468 3.91 -29.14 4.13
C ARG A 468 4.23 -29.59 2.71
N GLY A 469 4.90 -28.75 1.92
CA GLY A 469 5.18 -29.02 0.52
C GLY A 469 3.96 -28.82 -0.35
N GLU A 470 2.90 -28.17 0.15
CA GLU A 470 1.61 -28.09 -0.53
C GLU A 470 1.40 -26.74 -1.21
N CYS A 471 0.86 -26.78 -2.43
CA CYS A 471 0.18 -25.63 -3.03
C CYS A 471 -1.03 -26.11 -3.85
N SER A 472 -2.03 -25.23 -4.02
CA SER A 472 -3.24 -25.57 -4.77
C SER A 472 -3.61 -24.49 -5.77
N PHE A 473 -4.37 -24.92 -6.79
CA PHE A 473 -4.96 -24.06 -7.82
C PHE A 473 -6.42 -24.45 -8.05
N THR A 474 -7.25 -23.46 -8.34
CA THR A 474 -8.60 -23.65 -8.87
C THR A 474 -8.57 -23.39 -10.37
N LEU A 475 -8.88 -24.42 -11.16
CA LEU A 475 -8.74 -24.43 -12.62
C LEU A 475 -10.08 -24.70 -13.30
N GLY A 476 -10.34 -24.05 -14.44
CA GLY A 476 -11.48 -24.33 -15.30
C GLY A 476 -11.40 -25.70 -15.98
N VAL A 477 -12.53 -26.43 -16.06
CA VAL A 477 -12.56 -27.86 -16.46
C VAL A 477 -12.37 -28.14 -17.95
N ASN A 478 -12.56 -27.14 -18.82
CA ASN A 478 -12.72 -27.34 -20.26
C ASN A 478 -11.39 -27.21 -21.05
N ARG A 479 -10.22 -27.33 -20.39
CA ARG A 479 -8.90 -27.17 -21.04
C ARG A 479 -7.89 -28.18 -20.50
N SER A 480 -6.82 -28.39 -21.28
CA SER A 480 -5.61 -29.08 -20.81
C SER A 480 -4.60 -28.11 -20.22
N TYR A 481 -3.79 -28.61 -19.29
CA TYR A 481 -2.84 -27.84 -18.50
C TYR A 481 -1.48 -28.53 -18.48
N LEU A 482 -0.44 -27.74 -18.71
CA LEU A 482 0.94 -28.12 -18.46
C LEU A 482 1.40 -27.43 -17.18
N PHE A 483 1.95 -28.20 -16.25
CA PHE A 483 2.50 -27.68 -15.01
C PHE A 483 4.01 -27.75 -15.07
N VAL A 484 4.67 -26.64 -14.74
CA VAL A 484 6.12 -26.57 -14.57
C VAL A 484 6.41 -26.41 -13.08
N ILE A 485 7.01 -27.44 -12.48
CA ILE A 485 7.32 -27.50 -11.06
C ILE A 485 8.82 -27.32 -10.89
N GLN A 486 9.23 -26.32 -10.10
CA GLN A 486 10.59 -25.82 -10.11
C GLN A 486 11.13 -25.57 -8.71
N ARG A 487 12.42 -25.84 -8.52
CA ARG A 487 13.15 -25.57 -7.28
C ARG A 487 14.49 -24.91 -7.56
N GLY A 488 14.83 -23.86 -6.80
CA GLY A 488 16.11 -23.14 -6.90
C GLY A 488 15.92 -21.64 -7.10
N ILE A 489 17.04 -20.91 -7.23
CA ILE A 489 17.01 -19.46 -7.52
C ILE A 489 16.64 -19.31 -8.99
N LEU A 490 15.45 -18.77 -9.24
CA LEU A 490 14.85 -18.64 -10.56
C LEU A 490 15.24 -17.29 -11.16
N GLU A 491 16.50 -17.13 -11.59
CA GLU A 491 16.90 -15.93 -12.36
C GLU A 491 16.21 -15.90 -13.73
N ASN A 492 15.93 -17.07 -14.30
CA ASN A 492 15.13 -17.25 -15.50
C ASN A 492 13.95 -18.18 -15.19
N PRO A 493 12.75 -17.95 -15.75
CA PRO A 493 11.59 -18.82 -15.58
C PRO A 493 11.84 -20.30 -15.91
N LEU A 494 12.86 -20.64 -16.71
CA LEU A 494 13.20 -21.99 -17.15
C LEU A 494 14.45 -22.59 -16.48
N LEU A 495 15.30 -21.76 -15.87
CA LEU A 495 16.59 -22.20 -15.28
C LEU A 495 16.44 -22.36 -13.76
N ALA A 496 15.88 -23.50 -13.35
CA ALA A 496 15.83 -23.91 -11.95
C ALA A 496 16.88 -25.00 -11.67
N LYS A 497 17.27 -25.18 -10.40
CA LYS A 497 18.14 -26.31 -10.00
C LYS A 497 17.50 -27.64 -10.35
N GLN A 498 16.17 -27.75 -10.24
CA GLN A 498 15.40 -28.89 -10.70
C GLN A 498 14.09 -28.43 -11.33
N ASN A 499 13.78 -28.99 -12.50
CA ASN A 499 12.51 -28.82 -13.21
C ASN A 499 11.78 -30.17 -13.29
N ARG A 500 10.46 -30.15 -13.18
CA ARG A 500 9.55 -31.26 -13.47
C ARG A 500 8.37 -30.73 -14.27
N PHE A 501 7.85 -31.57 -15.15
CA PHE A 501 6.69 -31.26 -15.96
C PHE A 501 5.58 -32.26 -15.66
N TYR A 502 4.36 -31.79 -15.57
CA TYR A 502 3.18 -32.63 -15.44
C TYR A 502 2.13 -32.15 -16.43
N TYR A 503 1.59 -33.03 -17.25
CA TYR A 503 0.51 -32.71 -18.17
C TYR A 503 -0.80 -33.28 -17.66
N MET A 504 -1.87 -32.50 -17.79
CA MET A 504 -3.22 -32.90 -17.44
C MET A 504 -4.18 -32.50 -18.54
N GLU A 505 -4.80 -33.50 -19.17
CA GLU A 505 -5.74 -33.28 -20.26
C GLU A 505 -7.03 -32.60 -19.80
N LYS A 506 -7.60 -33.02 -18.66
CA LYS A 506 -8.77 -32.40 -18.02
C LYS A 506 -8.59 -32.32 -16.50
N PRO A 507 -8.87 -31.17 -15.85
CA PRO A 507 -8.79 -31.06 -14.41
C PRO A 507 -9.74 -32.00 -13.69
N ARG A 508 -9.24 -32.61 -12.63
CA ARG A 508 -10.00 -33.38 -11.64
C ARG A 508 -9.49 -33.06 -10.25
N LYS A 509 -10.35 -33.19 -9.24
CA LYS A 509 -9.91 -33.09 -7.85
C LYS A 509 -8.85 -34.17 -7.60
N LYS A 510 -7.59 -33.75 -7.46
CA LYS A 510 -6.45 -34.67 -7.37
C LYS A 510 -5.31 -34.01 -6.61
N THR A 511 -4.64 -34.83 -5.80
CA THR A 511 -3.35 -34.52 -5.18
C THR A 511 -2.25 -35.16 -6.01
N ILE A 512 -1.27 -34.37 -6.43
CA ILE A 512 -0.18 -34.79 -7.31
C ILE A 512 1.13 -34.73 -6.51
N PRO A 513 1.72 -35.88 -6.15
CA PRO A 513 3.02 -35.91 -5.50
C PRO A 513 4.14 -35.68 -6.54
N ILE A 514 5.12 -34.85 -6.19
CA ILE A 514 6.33 -34.58 -6.99
C ILE A 514 7.55 -34.77 -6.09
N ILE A 515 8.55 -35.52 -6.55
CA ILE A 515 9.78 -35.79 -5.79
C ILE A 515 10.95 -35.03 -6.42
N PHE A 516 11.64 -34.25 -5.59
CA PHE A 516 12.92 -33.62 -5.92
C PHE A 516 14.09 -34.33 -5.24
N PHE A 517 15.23 -34.37 -5.94
CA PHE A 517 16.49 -34.92 -5.42
C PHE A 517 17.14 -33.92 -4.49
N THR A 518 16.67 -33.88 -3.26
CA THR A 518 17.18 -33.01 -2.21
C THR A 518 17.06 -33.67 -0.86
N HIS A 519 17.76 -33.09 0.11
CA HIS A 519 17.71 -33.53 1.47
C HIS A 519 17.34 -32.38 2.38
N ARG A 520 16.17 -32.47 3.03
CA ARG A 520 15.85 -31.65 4.19
C ARG A 520 16.60 -32.21 5.39
N GLN A 521 17.25 -31.35 6.16
CA GLN A 521 17.92 -31.81 7.37
C GLN A 521 16.90 -32.42 8.34
N LYS A 522 17.04 -33.72 8.59
CA LYS A 522 16.26 -34.43 9.61
C LYS A 522 16.86 -34.17 10.98
N LEU A 523 16.02 -33.90 11.98
CA LEU A 523 16.46 -33.83 13.36
C LEU A 523 16.83 -35.24 13.84
N LYS A 524 18.07 -35.43 14.31
CA LYS A 524 18.55 -36.68 14.91
C LYS A 524 18.05 -36.78 16.36
N LYS A 525 16.73 -36.87 16.54
CA LYS A 525 16.10 -36.86 17.87
C LYS A 525 15.59 -38.23 18.30
N THR A 526 15.47 -38.43 19.60
CA THR A 526 14.69 -39.51 20.22
C THR A 526 13.78 -38.91 21.28
N ASP A 527 12.49 -39.26 21.25
CA ASP A 527 11.54 -38.75 22.24
C ASP A 527 11.64 -39.55 23.53
N LEU A 528 11.89 -38.86 24.64
CA LEU A 528 11.81 -39.42 25.98
C LEU A 528 10.35 -39.38 26.43
N LYS A 529 9.81 -40.55 26.80
CA LYS A 529 8.58 -40.58 27.59
C LYS A 529 8.93 -40.12 29.00
N VAL A 530 8.47 -38.94 29.39
CA VAL A 530 8.61 -38.45 30.75
C VAL A 530 7.39 -38.90 31.55
N GLU A 531 7.58 -39.90 32.42
CA GLU A 531 6.61 -40.32 33.43
C GLU A 531 7.10 -39.85 34.81
N ARG A 532 7.15 -38.53 35.08
CA ARG A 532 7.42 -38.00 36.42
C ARG A 532 6.73 -36.67 36.67
N GLU A 533 6.29 -36.48 37.91
CA GLU A 533 5.97 -35.17 38.50
C GLU A 533 7.27 -34.38 38.69
N GLY A 534 7.25 -33.07 38.44
CA GLY A 534 8.40 -32.17 38.58
C GLY A 534 8.05 -30.98 39.48
N GLU A 535 9.05 -30.39 40.16
CA GLU A 535 8.83 -29.32 41.15
C GLU A 535 8.33 -28.01 40.50
N ILE A 536 8.61 -27.82 39.21
CA ILE A 536 8.15 -26.68 38.43
C ILE A 536 7.34 -27.13 37.21
N GLN A 537 6.53 -26.21 36.70
CA GLN A 537 5.71 -26.42 35.53
C GLN A 537 5.97 -25.33 34.50
N ILE A 538 6.49 -25.70 33.34
CA ILE A 538 6.72 -24.79 32.22
C ILE A 538 5.46 -24.76 31.34
N SER A 539 4.75 -23.64 31.34
CA SER A 539 3.60 -23.39 30.48
C SER A 539 4.06 -22.61 29.24
N ILE A 540 3.74 -23.11 28.05
CA ILE A 540 4.10 -22.50 26.77
C ILE A 540 2.83 -22.28 25.95
N LYS A 541 2.63 -21.05 25.49
CA LYS A 541 1.63 -20.70 24.48
C LYS A 541 2.33 -20.08 23.29
N PHE A 542 2.07 -20.57 22.08
CA PHE A 542 2.63 -19.98 20.88
C PHE A 542 1.71 -20.09 19.67
N ASN A 543 1.91 -19.17 18.73
CA ASN A 543 1.40 -19.27 17.37
C ASN A 543 2.51 -18.89 16.38
N SER A 544 2.40 -19.38 15.15
CA SER A 544 3.35 -19.10 14.09
C SER A 544 2.68 -18.86 12.76
N GLN A 545 3.27 -17.95 11.99
CA GLN A 545 2.93 -17.67 10.60
C GLN A 545 4.19 -17.79 9.75
N GLY A 546 4.02 -18.04 8.45
CA GLY A 546 5.13 -18.09 7.51
C GLY A 546 4.95 -17.16 6.33
N TYR A 547 6.07 -16.75 5.76
CA TYR A 547 6.10 -16.13 4.45
C TYR A 547 7.37 -16.48 3.70
N GLN A 548 7.31 -16.26 2.39
CA GLN A 548 8.39 -16.46 1.45
C GLN A 548 8.52 -15.23 0.57
N PHE A 549 9.76 -14.83 0.26
CA PHE A 549 10.02 -13.87 -0.80
C PHE A 549 10.28 -14.65 -2.10
N GLN A 550 9.49 -14.37 -3.13
CA GLN A 550 9.53 -15.11 -4.38
C GLN A 550 9.46 -14.15 -5.56
N LYS A 551 10.19 -14.49 -6.63
CA LYS A 551 10.23 -13.66 -7.83
C LYS A 551 8.90 -13.74 -8.59
N ASN A 552 8.31 -12.60 -8.88
CA ASN A 552 7.22 -12.52 -9.84
C ASN A 552 7.74 -12.90 -11.24
N ILE A 553 6.98 -13.69 -11.99
CA ILE A 553 7.45 -14.26 -13.26
C ILE A 553 7.51 -13.23 -14.39
N PHE A 554 6.80 -12.11 -14.25
CA PHE A 554 6.74 -11.04 -15.26
C PHE A 554 7.67 -9.89 -14.92
N THR A 555 7.73 -9.46 -13.65
CA THR A 555 8.55 -8.30 -13.25
C THR A 555 9.95 -8.71 -12.77
N GLY A 556 10.14 -9.95 -12.33
CA GLY A 556 11.40 -10.42 -11.72
C GLY A 556 11.61 -9.93 -10.28
N ASN A 557 10.77 -9.02 -9.77
CA ASN A 557 10.86 -8.49 -8.41
C ASN A 557 10.43 -9.52 -7.36
N LEU A 558 10.96 -9.37 -6.14
CA LEU A 558 10.66 -10.25 -5.01
C LEU A 558 9.41 -9.75 -4.26
N GLY A 559 8.30 -10.46 -4.43
CA GLY A 559 7.06 -10.23 -3.66
C GLY A 559 6.91 -11.18 -2.49
N ARG A 560 6.10 -10.79 -1.50
CA ARG A 560 5.93 -11.55 -0.25
C ARG A 560 4.67 -12.41 -0.29
N TYR A 561 4.87 -13.73 -0.20
CA TYR A 561 3.77 -14.70 -0.17
C TYR A 561 3.60 -15.24 1.24
N MET A 562 2.42 -15.03 1.83
CA MET A 562 2.06 -15.65 3.11
C MET A 562 1.77 -17.13 2.89
N VAL A 563 2.38 -18.00 3.71
CA VAL A 563 2.26 -19.45 3.60
C VAL A 563 1.98 -20.08 4.97
N TYR A 564 1.38 -21.27 4.96
CA TYR A 564 1.24 -22.05 6.17
C TYR A 564 2.62 -22.54 6.64
N ALA A 565 2.87 -22.40 7.94
CA ALA A 565 4.18 -22.67 8.51
C ALA A 565 4.08 -23.07 9.98
N PHE A 566 5.05 -23.89 10.41
CA PHE A 566 5.13 -24.40 11.77
C PHE A 566 6.59 -24.60 12.17
N PRO A 567 7.00 -24.25 13.40
CA PRO A 567 8.31 -24.61 13.92
C PRO A 567 8.36 -26.09 14.30
N SER A 568 9.56 -26.67 14.28
CA SER A 568 9.84 -27.84 15.11
C SER A 568 10.14 -27.36 16.52
N PHE A 569 9.19 -27.58 17.42
CA PHE A 569 9.27 -27.19 18.81
C PHE A 569 9.76 -28.36 19.67
N PHE A 570 10.73 -28.12 20.54
CA PHE A 570 11.17 -29.12 21.49
C PHE A 570 11.78 -28.57 22.78
N ILE A 571 11.72 -29.37 23.84
CA ILE A 571 12.32 -29.07 25.15
C ILE A 571 13.42 -30.10 25.44
N VAL A 572 14.60 -29.61 25.81
CA VAL A 572 15.79 -30.42 26.10
C VAL A 572 16.52 -29.88 27.33
N ASP A 573 17.27 -30.75 28.02
CA ASP A 573 18.24 -30.32 29.03
C ASP A 573 19.51 -29.76 28.38
N LYS A 574 20.43 -29.25 29.21
CA LYS A 574 21.71 -28.66 28.80
C LYS A 574 22.58 -29.60 27.96
N GLU A 575 22.70 -30.86 28.33
CA GLU A 575 23.53 -31.82 27.60
C GLU A 575 22.97 -32.08 26.20
N ASN A 576 21.65 -32.26 26.10
CA ASN A 576 20.98 -32.51 24.82
C ASN A 576 20.90 -31.25 23.96
N PHE A 577 20.82 -30.06 24.54
CA PHE A 577 20.93 -28.79 23.81
C PHE A 577 22.31 -28.66 23.13
N GLU A 578 23.40 -28.98 23.83
CA GLU A 578 24.74 -28.94 23.25
C GLU A 578 24.96 -30.02 22.17
N LYS A 579 24.34 -31.19 22.31
CA LYS A 579 24.31 -32.21 21.25
C LYS A 579 23.57 -31.69 20.01
N PHE A 580 22.41 -31.06 20.19
CA PHE A 580 21.65 -30.43 19.12
C PHE A 580 22.47 -29.36 18.39
N ARG A 581 23.11 -28.44 19.12
CA ARG A 581 23.97 -27.39 18.54
C ARG A 581 25.12 -27.95 17.71
N LYS A 582 25.67 -29.09 18.11
CA LYS A 582 26.76 -29.80 17.40
C LYS A 582 26.26 -30.72 16.28
N GLY A 583 24.95 -30.74 15.98
CA GLY A 583 24.36 -31.61 14.96
C GLY A 583 24.43 -33.12 15.29
N LYS A 584 24.65 -33.46 16.56
CA LYS A 584 24.69 -34.85 17.08
C LYS A 584 23.28 -35.32 17.45
N SER A 585 23.14 -36.62 17.65
CA SER A 585 21.86 -37.18 18.12
C SER A 585 21.57 -36.71 19.55
N PHE A 586 20.33 -36.31 19.82
CA PHE A 586 19.90 -35.76 21.11
C PHE A 586 18.52 -36.30 21.50
N LYS A 587 18.19 -36.21 22.80
CA LYS A 587 16.92 -36.67 23.35
C LYS A 587 16.02 -35.50 23.69
N CYS A 588 14.76 -35.54 23.26
CA CYS A 588 13.75 -34.52 23.53
C CYS A 588 12.80 -34.98 24.63
N HIS A 589 12.48 -34.11 25.58
CA HIS A 589 11.46 -34.38 26.61
C HIS A 589 10.05 -34.06 26.12
N LEU A 590 9.94 -33.09 25.20
CA LEU A 590 8.71 -32.75 24.50
C LEU A 590 9.09 -32.40 23.06
N TYR A 591 8.30 -32.84 22.09
CA TYR A 591 8.47 -32.49 20.68
C TYR A 591 7.10 -32.30 20.03
N THR A 592 6.94 -31.23 19.25
CA THR A 592 5.76 -31.05 18.40
C THR A 592 6.10 -30.23 17.15
N GLU A 593 5.29 -30.41 16.11
CA GLU A 593 5.35 -29.65 14.86
C GLU A 593 3.94 -29.16 14.56
N ARG A 594 3.60 -27.99 15.10
CA ARG A 594 2.28 -27.37 14.99
C ARG A 594 2.43 -25.87 14.82
N SER A 595 1.50 -25.25 14.12
CA SER A 595 1.48 -23.80 13.92
C SER A 595 1.04 -23.03 15.16
N GLU A 596 0.38 -23.71 16.10
CA GLU A 596 -0.02 -23.15 17.38
C GLU A 596 -0.04 -24.25 18.44
N GLY A 597 0.09 -23.85 19.70
CA GLY A 597 0.04 -24.78 20.81
C GLY A 597 -0.08 -24.08 22.15
N GLU A 598 -0.81 -24.73 23.05
CA GLU A 598 -0.82 -24.44 24.47
C GLU A 598 -0.39 -25.74 25.18
N LEU A 599 0.83 -25.72 25.70
CA LEU A 599 1.55 -26.88 26.20
C LEU A 599 1.95 -26.64 27.64
N THR A 600 1.97 -27.72 28.41
CA THR A 600 2.47 -27.73 29.78
C THR A 600 3.49 -28.85 29.89
N PHE A 601 4.63 -28.54 30.50
CA PHE A 601 5.71 -29.49 30.73
C PHE A 601 6.09 -29.48 32.22
N PRO A 602 5.79 -30.56 32.97
CA PRO A 602 6.34 -30.72 34.32
C PRO A 602 7.85 -30.93 34.21
N ALA A 603 8.61 -30.22 35.04
CA ALA A 603 10.05 -30.13 34.94
C ALA A 603 10.70 -30.12 36.34
N GLU A 604 11.88 -30.73 36.43
CA GLU A 604 12.74 -30.63 37.62
C GLU A 604 13.45 -29.26 37.63
N ILE A 605 13.88 -28.76 38.79
CA ILE A 605 14.71 -27.54 38.89
C ILE A 605 16.13 -27.82 38.37
N ARG A 606 16.31 -27.64 37.06
CA ARG A 606 17.59 -27.74 36.34
C ARG A 606 17.56 -26.87 35.07
N ASP A 607 18.71 -26.74 34.40
CA ASP A 607 18.79 -25.98 33.14
C ASP A 607 17.93 -26.64 32.03
N TRP A 608 16.93 -25.91 31.53
CA TRP A 608 16.06 -26.34 30.43
C TRP A 608 16.14 -25.39 29.24
N TYR A 609 16.10 -25.93 28.03
CA TYR A 609 16.13 -25.18 26.78
C TYR A 609 14.87 -25.48 25.97
N ILE A 610 14.04 -24.44 25.77
CA ILE A 610 12.85 -24.46 24.93
C ILE A 610 13.25 -23.94 23.54
N VAL A 611 13.20 -24.78 22.51
CA VAL A 611 13.75 -24.48 21.18
C VAL A 611 12.64 -24.43 20.13
N PHE A 612 12.66 -23.37 19.33
CA PHE A 612 11.90 -23.22 18.09
C PHE A 612 12.86 -23.33 16.90
N LYS A 613 12.82 -24.46 16.18
CA LYS A 613 13.66 -24.69 15.01
C LYS A 613 12.89 -24.43 13.72
N ASN A 614 13.43 -23.57 12.84
CA ASN A 614 12.96 -23.47 11.47
C ASN A 614 13.70 -24.49 10.58
N ARG A 615 12.98 -25.50 10.10
CA ARG A 615 13.50 -26.54 9.17
C ARG A 615 13.21 -26.23 7.70
N ALA A 616 12.62 -25.08 7.39
CA ALA A 616 12.27 -24.70 6.03
C ALA A 616 13.51 -24.43 5.17
N PHE A 617 13.36 -24.58 3.85
CA PHE A 617 14.35 -24.15 2.85
C PHE A 617 14.22 -22.67 2.50
N SER A 618 12.98 -22.17 2.40
CA SER A 618 12.70 -20.82 1.89
C SER A 618 11.76 -20.01 2.78
N THR A 619 11.01 -20.67 3.67
CA THR A 619 9.99 -20.04 4.52
C THR A 619 10.60 -19.43 5.77
N PHE A 620 10.39 -18.12 5.97
CA PHE A 620 10.66 -17.44 7.23
C PHE A 620 9.52 -17.72 8.21
N LEU A 621 9.85 -17.97 9.47
CA LEU A 621 8.86 -18.16 10.54
C LEU A 621 8.72 -16.89 11.37
N ARG A 622 7.50 -16.39 11.53
CA ARG A 622 7.14 -15.38 12.53
C ARG A 622 6.41 -16.08 13.66
N ILE A 623 6.96 -16.03 14.87
CA ILE A 623 6.43 -16.75 16.03
C ILE A 623 6.13 -15.74 17.14
N ASN A 624 4.90 -15.76 17.64
CA ASN A 624 4.51 -15.06 18.85
C ASN A 624 4.32 -16.12 19.95
N PHE A 625 5.04 -15.98 21.06
CA PHE A 625 4.97 -16.94 22.15
C PHE A 625 4.99 -16.26 23.52
N THR A 626 4.45 -16.95 24.51
CA THR A 626 4.56 -16.66 25.93
C THR A 626 4.95 -17.94 26.66
N ILE A 627 6.05 -17.90 27.40
CA ILE A 627 6.52 -19.01 28.23
C ILE A 627 6.50 -18.54 29.68
N ARG A 628 5.95 -19.37 30.57
CA ARG A 628 5.87 -19.15 32.02
C ARG A 628 6.46 -20.34 32.75
N VAL A 629 7.16 -20.07 33.84
CA VAL A 629 7.54 -21.07 34.82
C VAL A 629 6.66 -20.88 36.05
N LEU A 630 6.00 -21.95 36.46
CA LEU A 630 5.09 -21.99 37.61
C LEU A 630 5.70 -22.91 38.67
N SER A 631 5.49 -22.58 39.94
CA SER A 631 5.86 -23.43 41.08
C SER A 631 4.76 -23.45 42.12
N ASP A 632 4.68 -24.54 42.87
CA ASP A 632 3.82 -24.67 44.05
C ASP A 632 4.49 -24.07 45.31
N GLU A 633 5.81 -23.77 45.25
CA GLU A 633 6.55 -23.13 46.34
C GLU A 633 6.33 -21.61 46.35
N LYS A 634 6.21 -21.04 47.55
CA LYS A 634 6.13 -19.58 47.75
C LYS A 634 7.53 -18.99 47.84
N MET A 635 7.91 -18.17 46.87
CA MET A 635 9.25 -17.56 46.79
C MET A 635 9.15 -16.06 46.51
N ASP A 636 10.01 -15.20 47.06
CA ASP A 636 10.02 -13.79 46.65
C ASP A 636 10.39 -13.66 45.17
N VAL A 637 9.41 -13.33 44.32
CA VAL A 637 9.59 -13.19 42.88
C VAL A 637 9.34 -11.75 42.47
N VAL A 638 10.30 -11.19 41.75
CA VAL A 638 10.13 -9.95 41.00
C VAL A 638 10.85 -10.04 39.66
N GLN A 639 10.14 -9.67 38.59
CA GLN A 639 10.67 -9.62 37.23
C GLN A 639 10.00 -8.51 36.43
N ILE A 640 10.77 -7.80 35.60
CA ILE A 640 10.28 -6.90 34.55
C ILE A 640 10.10 -7.73 33.26
N VAL A 641 8.89 -7.78 32.72
CA VAL A 641 8.55 -8.58 31.53
C VAL A 641 8.41 -7.69 30.28
N LYS A 642 7.86 -6.48 30.43
CA LYS A 642 7.70 -5.50 29.35
C LYS A 642 8.35 -4.15 29.70
N PRO A 643 8.86 -3.42 28.69
CA PRO A 643 8.83 -3.73 27.25
C PRO A 643 9.80 -4.85 26.85
N SER A 644 9.32 -5.82 26.08
CA SER A 644 10.14 -6.87 25.50
C SER A 644 10.42 -6.57 24.02
N THR A 645 11.58 -6.98 23.52
CA THR A 645 11.96 -6.74 22.13
C THR A 645 12.86 -7.84 21.55
N ALA A 646 12.55 -8.20 20.31
CA ALA A 646 13.41 -9.00 19.43
C ALA A 646 14.10 -8.14 18.35
N ILE A 647 13.65 -6.90 18.16
CA ILE A 647 14.18 -6.00 17.13
C ILE A 647 15.42 -5.26 17.61
N TRP A 648 15.58 -5.03 18.91
CA TRP A 648 16.72 -4.32 19.51
C TRP A 648 17.43 -5.18 20.59
N ASN A 649 18.67 -4.82 20.90
CA ASN A 649 19.36 -5.36 22.08
C ASN A 649 18.69 -4.88 23.38
N ILE A 650 18.34 -3.59 23.41
CA ILE A 650 17.70 -2.88 24.51
C ILE A 650 16.44 -2.21 23.92
N PRO A 651 15.29 -2.18 24.60
CA PRO A 651 14.11 -1.45 24.14
C PRO A 651 14.42 0.02 23.81
N TRP A 652 13.98 0.47 22.63
CA TRP A 652 14.03 1.88 22.23
C TRP A 652 12.61 2.44 22.20
N ALA A 653 12.45 3.66 22.68
CA ALA A 653 11.18 4.37 22.66
C ALA A 653 11.40 5.85 22.35
N ASN A 654 10.38 6.49 21.80
CA ASN A 654 10.40 7.91 21.52
C ASN A 654 10.10 8.70 22.80
N VAL A 655 10.78 9.83 23.01
CA VAL A 655 10.44 10.77 24.08
C VAL A 655 9.03 11.31 23.85
N GLY A 656 8.20 11.35 24.89
CA GLY A 656 6.80 11.75 24.80
C GLY A 656 5.82 10.59 24.61
N ASP A 657 6.29 9.38 24.34
CA ASP A 657 5.45 8.19 24.33
C ASP A 657 5.07 7.75 25.77
N GLU A 658 3.93 7.06 25.89
CA GLU A 658 3.58 6.29 27.08
C GLU A 658 4.10 4.85 26.95
N ILE A 659 4.99 4.45 27.86
CA ILE A 659 5.58 3.10 27.89
C ILE A 659 4.85 2.27 28.95
N GLU A 660 4.24 1.16 28.54
CA GLU A 660 3.71 0.16 29.46
C GLU A 660 4.87 -0.68 30.03
N LEU A 661 5.18 -0.48 31.30
CA LEU A 661 5.97 -1.39 32.11
C LEU A 661 5.04 -2.44 32.70
N LYS A 662 5.38 -3.71 32.53
CA LYS A 662 4.66 -4.83 33.13
C LYS A 662 5.65 -5.83 33.66
N GLY A 663 5.33 -6.45 34.79
CA GLY A 663 6.13 -7.52 35.33
C GLY A 663 5.35 -8.48 36.21
N ILE A 664 6.07 -9.43 36.80
CA ILE A 664 5.53 -10.43 37.72
C ILE A 664 5.93 -10.04 39.14
N CYS A 665 5.00 -10.23 40.07
CA CYS A 665 5.24 -10.14 41.50
C CYS A 665 4.25 -11.02 42.28
N ASN A 666 4.68 -11.55 43.41
CA ASN A 666 3.80 -12.21 44.38
C ASN A 666 3.54 -11.33 45.62
N GLY A 667 3.69 -10.01 45.50
CA GLY A 667 3.39 -9.02 46.54
C GLY A 667 3.67 -7.60 46.07
N GLU A 668 3.54 -6.62 46.95
CA GLU A 668 3.93 -5.23 46.65
C GLU A 668 5.44 -5.13 46.37
N ILE A 669 5.81 -4.17 45.55
CA ILE A 669 7.19 -3.97 45.05
C ILE A 669 7.57 -2.49 45.15
N ASP A 670 8.86 -2.23 45.26
CA ASP A 670 9.44 -0.91 45.05
C ASP A 670 9.92 -0.78 43.61
N LEU A 671 9.21 0.04 42.83
CA LEU A 671 9.60 0.40 41.46
C LEU A 671 10.36 1.73 41.47
N PHE A 672 11.53 1.76 40.83
CA PHE A 672 12.34 2.94 40.62
C PHE A 672 12.60 3.17 39.13
N ILE A 673 12.48 4.43 38.71
CA ILE A 673 12.90 4.90 37.38
C ILE A 673 13.97 5.96 37.63
N ASP A 674 15.21 5.69 37.20
CA ASP A 674 16.40 6.51 37.44
C ASP A 674 16.57 6.89 38.93
N GLY A 675 16.29 5.93 39.82
CA GLY A 675 16.35 6.12 41.27
C GLY A 675 15.14 6.83 41.89
N LYS A 676 14.19 7.34 41.10
CA LYS A 676 12.93 7.93 41.60
C LYS A 676 11.89 6.84 41.80
N ARG A 677 11.32 6.76 43.01
CA ARG A 677 10.27 5.77 43.36
C ARG A 677 8.95 6.09 42.65
N CYS A 678 8.33 5.06 42.08
CA CYS A 678 7.07 5.09 41.35
C CYS A 678 6.05 4.13 41.99
N GLN A 679 4.76 4.38 41.76
CA GLN A 679 3.66 3.58 42.33
C GLN A 679 3.00 2.74 41.22
N PRO A 680 3.27 1.42 41.12
CA PRO A 680 2.64 0.56 40.15
C PRO A 680 1.21 0.17 40.57
N LYS A 681 0.43 -0.33 39.60
CA LYS A 681 -0.89 -0.94 39.81
C LYS A 681 -0.75 -2.45 39.83
N TYR A 682 -1.49 -3.10 40.73
CA TYR A 682 -1.43 -4.55 40.94
C TYR A 682 -2.69 -5.25 40.42
N SER A 683 -2.47 -6.36 39.71
CA SER A 683 -3.47 -7.36 39.37
C SER A 683 -2.77 -8.70 39.47
N PHE A 684 -2.66 -9.21 40.70
CA PHE A 684 -1.82 -10.37 41.01
C PHE A 684 -2.11 -11.54 40.06
N PRO A 685 -1.06 -12.20 39.53
CA PRO A 685 0.37 -12.10 39.87
C PRO A 685 1.16 -11.02 39.09
N TYR A 686 0.51 -10.03 38.51
CA TYR A 686 1.16 -8.99 37.70
C TYR A 686 1.15 -7.62 38.38
N TRP A 687 2.18 -6.83 38.08
CA TRP A 687 2.17 -5.38 38.28
C TRP A 687 2.28 -4.67 36.93
N THR A 688 1.76 -3.46 36.88
CA THR A 688 1.79 -2.61 35.69
C THR A 688 2.06 -1.16 36.08
N TYR A 689 2.81 -0.44 35.26
CA TYR A 689 3.04 0.99 35.41
C TYR A 689 3.09 1.61 34.02
N ARG A 690 2.34 2.70 33.84
CA ARG A 690 2.39 3.48 32.60
C ARG A 690 3.36 4.63 32.82
N TRP A 691 4.52 4.54 32.19
CA TRP A 691 5.55 5.56 32.27
C TRP A 691 5.33 6.58 31.16
N ASN A 692 4.90 7.78 31.53
CA ASN A 692 4.87 8.91 30.62
C ASN A 692 6.30 9.48 30.50
N THR A 693 6.85 9.44 29.28
CA THR A 693 8.20 9.93 28.98
C THR A 693 8.25 11.39 28.55
N SER A 694 7.12 12.12 28.53
CA SER A 694 7.10 13.55 28.25
C SER A 694 8.01 14.32 29.20
N GLY A 695 8.90 15.16 28.64
CA GLY A 695 9.86 15.95 29.41
C GLY A 695 11.07 15.17 29.95
N MET A 696 11.19 13.87 29.64
CA MET A 696 12.41 13.10 29.92
C MET A 696 13.51 13.47 28.91
N ALA A 697 14.76 13.52 29.36
CA ALA A 697 15.89 13.73 28.47
C ALA A 697 16.15 12.46 27.62
N PRO A 698 16.55 12.58 26.35
CA PRO A 698 17.03 11.43 25.58
C PRO A 698 18.24 10.75 26.25
N GLY A 699 18.33 9.43 26.15
CA GLY A 699 19.42 8.64 26.70
C GLY A 699 18.99 7.32 27.33
N MET A 700 19.91 6.72 28.07
CA MET A 700 19.69 5.45 28.75
C MET A 700 19.04 5.67 30.12
N HIS A 701 17.87 5.07 30.32
CA HIS A 701 17.12 5.09 31.58
C HIS A 701 17.15 3.71 32.23
N VAL A 702 17.23 3.70 33.57
CA VAL A 702 17.29 2.48 34.38
C VAL A 702 15.96 2.29 35.08
N ILE A 703 15.32 1.16 34.80
CA ILE A 703 14.14 0.67 35.52
C ILE A 703 14.60 -0.40 36.50
N GLU A 704 14.35 -0.19 37.79
CA GLU A 704 14.70 -1.13 38.85
C GLU A 704 13.45 -1.49 39.66
N VAL A 705 13.26 -2.78 39.92
CA VAL A 705 12.20 -3.28 40.80
C VAL A 705 12.81 -4.11 41.90
N VAL A 706 12.34 -3.89 43.13
CA VAL A 706 12.84 -4.57 44.33
C VAL A 706 11.67 -5.12 45.13
N LYS A 707 11.80 -6.35 45.60
CA LYS A 707 10.90 -6.98 46.57
C LYS A 707 11.71 -7.81 47.55
N GLY A 708 11.78 -7.40 48.82
CA GLY A 708 12.63 -8.07 49.81
C GLY A 708 14.08 -8.15 49.32
N ASN A 709 14.61 -9.36 49.15
CA ASN A 709 15.95 -9.59 48.59
C ASN A 709 15.98 -9.75 47.06
N ALA A 710 14.82 -9.95 46.43
CA ALA A 710 14.71 -10.12 44.98
C ALA A 710 14.78 -8.76 44.28
N ARG A 711 15.56 -8.70 43.19
CA ARG A 711 15.74 -7.47 42.40
C ARG A 711 15.72 -7.77 40.90
N ASP A 712 15.21 -6.86 40.10
CA ASP A 712 15.35 -6.90 38.65
C ASP A 712 15.65 -5.52 38.07
N LYS A 713 16.39 -5.48 36.97
CA LYS A 713 16.78 -4.24 36.28
C LYS A 713 16.60 -4.37 34.78
N MET A 714 16.07 -3.32 34.16
CA MET A 714 15.95 -3.19 32.71
C MET A 714 16.44 -1.81 32.28
N LEU A 715 17.14 -1.77 31.15
CA LEU A 715 17.51 -0.53 30.48
C LEU A 715 16.49 -0.21 29.39
N ILE A 716 16.17 1.07 29.22
CA ILE A 716 15.38 1.58 28.09
C ILE A 716 16.12 2.78 27.51
N ASN A 717 16.32 2.80 26.19
CA ASN A 717 16.92 3.94 25.50
C ASN A 717 15.81 4.85 24.98
N LEU A 718 15.71 6.07 25.51
CA LEU A 718 14.84 7.11 24.98
C LEU A 718 15.58 7.89 23.90
N VAL A 719 14.96 8.01 22.74
CA VAL A 719 15.44 8.83 21.62
C VAL A 719 14.38 9.83 21.23
N ASP A 720 14.79 10.92 20.61
CA ASP A 720 13.83 11.84 20.03
C ASP A 720 13.69 11.63 18.52
N ALA A 721 12.50 11.16 18.16
CA ALA A 721 12.05 10.86 16.80
C ALA A 721 10.87 11.74 16.38
N THR A 722 10.41 12.65 17.25
CA THR A 722 9.33 13.59 16.95
C THR A 722 9.94 14.83 16.31
N PRO A 723 9.48 15.28 15.13
CA PRO A 723 9.90 16.58 14.61
C PRO A 723 9.18 17.71 15.36
N PRO A 724 9.79 18.90 15.50
CA PRO A 724 9.13 20.03 16.14
C PRO A 724 7.93 20.47 15.30
N ALA A 725 6.81 20.78 15.95
CA ALA A 725 5.67 21.37 15.30
C ALA A 725 5.84 22.89 15.23
N VAL A 726 5.46 23.48 14.10
CA VAL A 726 5.48 24.93 13.90
C VAL A 726 4.21 25.35 13.18
N VAL A 727 3.63 26.46 13.63
CA VAL A 727 2.44 27.06 13.02
C VAL A 727 2.65 28.56 12.93
N ILE A 728 2.48 29.11 11.73
CA ILE A 728 2.39 30.54 11.50
C ILE A 728 0.93 30.97 11.78
N GLU A 729 0.74 31.73 12.85
CA GLU A 729 -0.61 32.15 13.29
C GLU A 729 -1.09 33.38 12.52
N GLY A 730 -0.21 34.30 12.13
CA GLY A 730 -0.57 35.35 11.20
C GLY A 730 0.50 36.40 10.92
N PRO A 731 0.16 37.42 10.11
CA PRO A 731 -1.13 37.57 9.40
C PRO A 731 -1.30 36.54 8.28
N LYS A 732 -2.56 36.24 7.92
CA LYS A 732 -2.93 35.33 6.82
C LYS A 732 -3.68 36.11 5.76
N GLY A 733 -3.37 35.88 4.49
CA GLY A 733 -4.05 36.54 3.37
C GLY A 733 -3.53 37.95 3.09
N ILE A 734 -4.47 38.87 2.84
CA ILE A 734 -4.19 40.23 2.36
C ILE A 734 -3.84 41.16 3.54
N VAL A 735 -2.77 41.94 3.39
CA VAL A 735 -2.31 42.94 4.36
C VAL A 735 -1.89 44.24 3.67
N ASP A 736 -1.92 45.34 4.42
CA ASP A 736 -1.45 46.64 3.94
C ASP A 736 0.07 46.69 3.81
N ALA A 737 0.55 47.45 2.82
CA ALA A 737 1.98 47.67 2.61
C ALA A 737 2.64 48.37 3.81
N GLY A 738 3.87 47.95 4.15
CA GLY A 738 4.67 48.55 5.20
C GLY A 738 5.35 47.54 6.13
N MET A 739 5.47 47.90 7.41
CA MET A 739 6.15 47.07 8.41
C MET A 739 5.19 46.04 9.00
N ILE A 740 5.19 44.82 8.43
CA ILE A 740 4.29 43.74 8.80
C ILE A 740 4.93 42.89 9.90
N LYS A 741 4.15 42.60 10.95
CA LYS A 741 4.53 41.70 12.05
C LYS A 741 4.02 40.30 11.76
N ILE A 742 4.92 39.33 11.57
CA ILE A 742 4.57 37.91 11.44
C ILE A 742 4.83 37.22 12.78
N TRP A 743 3.91 36.35 13.21
CA TRP A 743 3.99 35.66 14.49
C TRP A 743 3.39 34.25 14.41
N GLY A 744 3.80 33.41 15.35
CA GLY A 744 3.28 32.06 15.48
C GLY A 744 3.86 31.33 16.68
N LYS A 745 3.70 30.01 16.65
CA LYS A 745 4.13 29.11 17.71
C LYS A 745 4.99 27.97 17.18
N ALA A 746 5.86 27.48 18.05
CA ALA A 746 6.62 26.27 17.84
C ALA A 746 6.63 25.46 19.14
N GLU A 747 6.48 24.16 19.03
CA GLU A 747 6.47 23.24 20.16
C GLU A 747 7.19 21.95 19.80
N ASP A 748 7.81 21.35 20.81
CA ASP A 748 8.56 20.11 20.67
C ASP A 748 8.67 19.41 22.03
N ASN A 749 8.78 18.09 22.04
CA ASN A 749 8.87 17.24 23.23
C ASN A 749 10.21 17.36 23.97
N VAL A 750 11.31 17.74 23.29
CA VAL A 750 12.62 18.01 23.89
C VAL A 750 13.02 19.49 23.84
N GLY A 751 12.21 20.31 23.16
CA GLY A 751 12.30 21.76 23.14
C GLY A 751 13.00 22.32 21.90
N ILE A 752 12.80 23.63 21.68
CA ILE A 752 13.25 24.29 20.46
C ILE A 752 14.70 24.79 20.59
N LYS A 753 15.58 24.32 19.71
CA LYS A 753 16.96 24.79 19.61
C LYS A 753 17.05 26.10 18.84
N GLU A 754 16.46 26.14 17.65
CA GLU A 754 16.66 27.22 16.67
C GLU A 754 15.40 27.43 15.80
N ILE A 755 15.15 28.68 15.41
CA ILE A 755 14.10 29.06 14.46
C ILE A 755 14.70 29.96 13.39
N GLU A 756 14.46 29.60 12.14
CA GLU A 756 14.87 30.36 10.96
C GLU A 756 13.61 30.80 10.20
N ALA A 757 13.44 32.10 9.99
CA ALA A 757 12.36 32.64 9.17
C ALA A 757 12.91 33.19 7.85
N TYR A 758 12.13 33.00 6.79
CA TYR A 758 12.46 33.43 5.44
C TYR A 758 11.25 34.11 4.80
N ILE A 759 11.49 35.19 4.05
CA ILE A 759 10.54 35.73 3.07
C ILE A 759 11.20 35.67 1.71
N ASP A 760 10.58 34.96 0.76
CA ASP A 760 11.10 34.73 -0.60
C ASP A 760 12.56 34.23 -0.61
N GLY A 761 12.91 33.41 0.39
CA GLY A 761 14.25 32.85 0.57
C GLY A 761 15.25 33.76 1.31
N LYS A 762 14.92 35.02 1.59
CA LYS A 762 15.75 35.92 2.40
C LYS A 762 15.52 35.67 3.89
N ALA A 763 16.59 35.35 4.63
CA ALA A 763 16.53 35.09 6.06
C ALA A 763 16.22 36.37 6.88
N LEU A 764 15.44 36.21 7.96
CA LEU A 764 15.03 37.27 8.88
C LEU A 764 15.37 36.88 10.33
N LYS A 765 15.61 37.88 11.16
CA LYS A 765 15.86 37.68 12.59
C LYS A 765 14.53 37.43 13.32
N VAL A 766 14.45 36.30 14.00
CA VAL A 766 13.29 35.89 14.80
C VAL A 766 13.53 36.19 16.27
N ASN A 767 12.51 36.71 16.96
CA ASN A 767 12.50 36.88 18.41
C ASN A 767 11.60 35.82 19.04
N GLY A 768 12.08 35.16 20.10
CA GLY A 768 11.35 34.09 20.79
C GLY A 768 11.58 32.70 20.19
N LYS A 769 11.11 31.67 20.91
CA LYS A 769 11.22 30.26 20.52
C LYS A 769 9.84 29.59 20.49
N GLU A 770 9.19 29.45 21.64
CA GLU A 770 7.85 28.84 21.70
C GLU A 770 6.77 29.73 21.08
N LYS A 771 6.76 31.01 21.49
CA LYS A 771 6.04 32.07 20.81
C LYS A 771 7.07 32.93 20.11
N TRP A 772 6.99 32.98 18.80
CA TRP A 772 7.99 33.65 17.99
C TRP A 772 7.34 34.76 17.16
N GLU A 773 8.11 35.81 16.90
CA GLU A 773 7.71 36.90 16.02
C GLU A 773 8.91 37.49 15.28
N PHE A 774 8.65 38.04 14.11
CA PHE A 774 9.58 38.86 13.37
C PHE A 774 8.83 39.95 12.59
N ARG A 775 9.56 40.95 12.12
CA ARG A 775 9.01 42.03 11.30
C ARG A 775 9.70 42.06 9.95
N ALA A 776 8.92 42.30 8.91
CA ALA A 776 9.42 42.49 7.55
C ALA A 776 8.82 43.76 6.97
N ASN A 777 9.64 44.54 6.28
CA ASN A 777 9.19 45.71 5.55
C ASN A 777 8.83 45.29 4.12
N LEU A 778 7.53 45.14 3.82
CA LEU A 778 7.01 44.76 2.51
C LEU A 778 6.26 45.97 1.92
N THR A 779 6.98 46.78 1.16
CA THR A 779 6.45 48.03 0.59
C THR A 779 6.10 47.91 -0.89
N LYS A 780 6.30 46.74 -1.50
CA LYS A 780 5.94 46.49 -2.88
C LYS A 780 4.73 45.57 -2.91
N PRO A 781 3.78 45.77 -3.82
CA PRO A 781 2.65 44.88 -3.96
C PRO A 781 3.12 43.56 -4.55
N GLY A 782 2.50 42.47 -4.11
CA GLY A 782 2.85 41.13 -4.57
C GLY A 782 2.57 40.05 -3.54
N MET A 783 2.83 38.81 -3.96
CA MET A 783 2.72 37.62 -3.12
C MET A 783 4.08 37.30 -2.52
N TYR A 784 4.15 37.25 -1.20
CA TYR A 784 5.36 36.97 -0.44
C TYR A 784 5.25 35.61 0.24
N LYS A 785 6.20 34.73 -0.06
CA LYS A 785 6.25 33.40 0.55
C LYS A 785 6.99 33.45 1.88
N VAL A 786 6.25 33.34 2.96
CA VAL A 786 6.78 33.18 4.30
C VAL A 786 7.08 31.70 4.54
N ARG A 787 8.30 31.40 5.00
CA ARG A 787 8.69 30.06 5.42
C ARG A 787 9.34 30.15 6.80
N VAL A 788 8.86 29.36 7.74
CA VAL A 788 9.47 29.24 9.07
C VAL A 788 9.93 27.81 9.26
N LYS A 789 11.21 27.63 9.52
CA LYS A 789 11.85 26.36 9.80
C LYS A 789 12.26 26.35 11.26
N VAL A 790 11.94 25.27 11.95
CA VAL A 790 12.22 25.08 13.38
C VAL A 790 13.07 23.85 13.55
N LYS A 791 14.08 23.94 14.40
CA LYS A 791 14.97 22.82 14.75
C LYS A 791 14.95 22.57 16.24
N ASP A 792 14.78 21.32 16.64
CA ASP A 792 14.83 20.90 18.05
C ASP A 792 16.27 20.62 18.52
N PHE A 793 16.42 20.18 19.78
CA PHE A 793 17.71 19.80 20.35
C PHE A 793 18.29 18.48 19.83
N ALA A 794 17.45 17.58 19.30
CA ALA A 794 17.86 16.36 18.63
C ALA A 794 18.29 16.59 17.17
N GLY A 795 18.11 17.81 16.66
CA GLY A 795 18.41 18.22 15.31
C GLY A 795 17.33 17.90 14.28
N ARG A 796 16.10 17.51 14.68
CA ARG A 796 14.98 17.35 13.74
C ARG A 796 14.42 18.69 13.34
N GLU A 797 13.74 18.70 12.20
CA GLU A 797 13.29 19.92 11.56
C GLU A 797 11.80 19.85 11.27
N GLY A 798 11.09 20.90 11.69
CA GLY A 798 9.72 21.21 11.32
C GLY A 798 9.71 22.42 10.40
N CYS A 799 8.71 22.51 9.53
CA CYS A 799 8.55 23.65 8.65
C CYS A 799 7.07 23.97 8.46
N ASP A 800 6.75 25.25 8.52
CA ASP A 800 5.47 25.78 8.07
C ASP A 800 5.72 26.89 7.04
N GLN A 801 4.77 27.07 6.14
CA GLN A 801 4.83 28.08 5.10
C GLN A 801 3.44 28.65 4.85
N LEU A 802 3.38 29.96 4.61
CA LEU A 802 2.18 30.61 4.13
C LEU A 802 2.53 31.69 3.10
N GLU A 803 1.50 32.16 2.41
CA GLU A 803 1.59 33.27 1.47
C GLU A 803 0.91 34.50 2.09
N ILE A 804 1.61 35.64 2.10
CA ILE A 804 1.07 36.95 2.46
C ILE A 804 0.93 37.75 1.17
N ILE A 805 -0.20 38.43 1.02
CA ILE A 805 -0.50 39.23 -0.16
C ILE A 805 -0.48 40.70 0.27
N VAL A 806 0.44 41.47 -0.29
CA VAL A 806 0.44 42.93 -0.14
C VAL A 806 -0.30 43.50 -1.33
N ASN A 807 -1.49 44.05 -1.11
CA ASN A 807 -2.28 44.71 -2.15
C ASN A 807 -2.33 46.22 -1.87
N GLU A 808 -2.22 47.02 -2.92
CA GLU A 808 -2.25 48.48 -2.86
C GLU A 808 -3.51 48.99 -3.56
N SER A 809 -4.11 50.06 -3.06
CA SER A 809 -5.38 50.60 -3.59
C SER A 809 -5.26 51.38 -4.90
N ASP A 810 -4.04 51.68 -5.34
CA ASP A 810 -3.79 52.74 -6.33
C ASP A 810 -3.60 52.21 -7.77
N HIS A 811 -3.85 50.91 -8.00
CA HIS A 811 -3.69 50.24 -9.29
C HIS A 811 -5.00 49.58 -9.77
N GLU A 812 -5.33 49.70 -11.06
CA GLU A 812 -6.42 48.94 -11.71
C GLU A 812 -5.99 47.49 -12.02
N TRP A 813 -5.80 46.71 -10.96
CA TRP A 813 -5.41 45.31 -11.05
C TRP A 813 -6.60 44.36 -11.01
N GLY A 814 -6.48 43.28 -11.77
CA GLY A 814 -7.36 42.13 -11.61
C GLY A 814 -7.24 41.09 -12.70
N PRO A 815 -8.11 40.07 -12.63
CA PRO A 815 -8.29 39.13 -13.73
C PRO A 815 -8.71 39.84 -15.02
N VAL A 816 -8.26 39.31 -16.15
CA VAL A 816 -8.68 39.74 -17.49
C VAL A 816 -9.32 38.55 -18.19
N ILE A 817 -10.62 38.67 -18.46
CA ILE A 817 -11.39 37.66 -19.19
C ILE A 817 -11.42 38.07 -20.66
N SER A 818 -10.61 37.40 -21.48
CA SER A 818 -10.47 37.75 -22.91
C SER A 818 -11.49 37.08 -23.81
N ASP A 819 -12.02 35.92 -23.40
CA ASP A 819 -13.01 35.18 -24.18
C ASP A 819 -13.86 34.28 -23.28
N VAL A 820 -15.14 34.14 -23.62
CA VAL A 820 -16.11 33.24 -22.96
C VAL A 820 -17.04 32.67 -24.02
N TYR A 821 -17.06 31.34 -24.14
CA TYR A 821 -17.87 30.63 -25.14
C TYR A 821 -18.29 29.25 -24.62
N HIS A 822 -19.26 28.63 -25.27
CA HIS A 822 -19.68 27.26 -24.97
C HIS A 822 -19.43 26.35 -26.17
N TYR A 823 -19.28 25.06 -25.91
CA TYR A 823 -19.16 24.02 -26.94
C TYR A 823 -20.14 22.87 -26.65
N PRO A 824 -20.80 22.30 -27.67
CA PRO A 824 -20.84 22.78 -29.06
C PRO A 824 -21.61 24.10 -29.18
N SER A 825 -21.26 24.95 -30.16
CA SER A 825 -21.89 26.28 -30.36
C SER A 825 -23.38 26.25 -30.68
N SER A 826 -23.90 25.07 -31.04
CA SER A 826 -25.31 24.83 -31.32
C SER A 826 -25.69 23.50 -30.69
N PRO A 827 -25.96 23.48 -29.38
CA PRO A 827 -26.19 22.25 -28.64
C PRO A 827 -27.58 21.66 -28.93
N SER A 828 -27.62 20.34 -29.06
CA SER A 828 -28.85 19.53 -28.96
C SER A 828 -29.08 19.09 -27.52
N ASN A 829 -30.26 18.54 -27.25
CA ASN A 829 -30.58 17.90 -25.96
C ASN A 829 -29.70 16.67 -25.65
N GLU A 830 -28.98 16.15 -26.64
CA GLU A 830 -28.01 15.06 -26.48
C GLU A 830 -26.57 15.57 -26.30
N SER A 831 -26.31 16.85 -26.58
CA SER A 831 -24.97 17.44 -26.50
C SER A 831 -24.52 17.57 -25.05
N ASN A 832 -23.25 17.23 -24.80
CA ASN A 832 -22.60 17.56 -23.54
C ASN A 832 -22.07 19.00 -23.61
N VAL A 833 -22.74 19.93 -22.93
CA VAL A 833 -22.40 21.36 -22.99
C VAL A 833 -21.28 21.68 -22.02
N ILE A 834 -20.21 22.30 -22.52
CA ILE A 834 -19.09 22.80 -21.70
C ILE A 834 -18.95 24.30 -21.94
N VAL A 835 -18.80 25.08 -20.88
CA VAL A 835 -18.48 26.51 -20.95
C VAL A 835 -17.00 26.70 -20.70
N TYR A 836 -16.34 27.46 -21.57
CA TYR A 836 -14.93 27.82 -21.48
C TYR A 836 -14.76 29.31 -21.26
N ALA A 837 -13.71 29.68 -20.53
CA ALA A 837 -13.26 31.04 -20.34
C ALA A 837 -11.73 31.13 -20.45
N ASN A 838 -11.25 32.07 -21.25
CA ASN A 838 -9.84 32.44 -21.27
C ASN A 838 -9.61 33.56 -20.26
N VAL A 839 -9.01 33.19 -19.13
CA VAL A 839 -8.76 34.10 -18.02
C VAL A 839 -7.26 34.22 -17.83
N SER A 840 -6.76 35.45 -17.93
CA SER A 840 -5.40 35.84 -17.60
C SER A 840 -5.43 36.84 -16.44
N CYS A 841 -4.28 37.30 -15.97
CA CYS A 841 -4.22 38.35 -14.97
C CYS A 841 -3.28 39.47 -15.43
N ASN A 842 -3.67 40.72 -15.19
CA ASN A 842 -2.81 41.89 -15.43
C ASN A 842 -2.13 42.38 -14.13
N SER A 843 -2.24 41.61 -13.05
CA SER A 843 -1.71 41.92 -11.73
C SER A 843 -0.60 40.93 -11.33
N PRO A 844 0.20 41.24 -10.29
CA PRO A 844 1.15 40.28 -9.73
C PRO A 844 0.47 39.12 -8.98
N PHE A 845 -0.86 39.12 -8.85
CA PHE A 845 -1.63 38.12 -8.12
C PHE A 845 -2.15 37.07 -9.10
N GLY A 846 -1.81 35.79 -8.88
CA GLY A 846 -2.37 34.71 -9.69
C GLY A 846 -3.89 34.62 -9.56
N ILE A 847 -4.55 34.01 -10.54
CA ILE A 847 -5.99 33.72 -10.47
C ILE A 847 -6.26 32.74 -9.31
N ASP A 848 -7.23 33.07 -8.47
CA ASP A 848 -7.67 32.26 -7.33
C ASP A 848 -8.82 31.34 -7.75
N ARG A 849 -9.92 31.92 -8.20
CA ARG A 849 -11.14 31.20 -8.58
C ARG A 849 -11.85 31.85 -9.74
N VAL A 850 -12.48 31.04 -10.58
CA VAL A 850 -13.30 31.47 -11.70
C VAL A 850 -14.67 30.83 -11.53
N ILE A 851 -15.73 31.62 -11.59
CA ILE A 851 -17.09 31.20 -11.29
C ILE A 851 -17.96 31.47 -12.51
N LEU A 852 -18.63 30.44 -13.00
CA LEU A 852 -19.69 30.55 -13.98
C LEU A 852 -21.01 30.81 -13.25
N TYR A 853 -21.72 31.87 -13.64
CA TYR A 853 -23.11 32.11 -13.24
C TYR A 853 -24.04 31.74 -14.38
N ILE A 854 -25.17 31.11 -14.04
CA ILE A 854 -26.15 30.59 -14.99
C ILE A 854 -27.53 31.04 -14.54
N ASP A 855 -28.24 31.72 -15.43
CA ASP A 855 -29.62 32.17 -15.27
C ASP A 855 -30.50 31.40 -16.26
N ASP A 856 -31.38 30.56 -15.74
CA ASP A 856 -32.36 29.78 -16.54
C ASP A 856 -33.73 30.50 -16.67
N GLY A 857 -33.80 31.77 -16.25
CA GLY A 857 -35.01 32.57 -16.19
C GLY A 857 -35.88 32.32 -14.96
N ARG A 858 -35.55 31.31 -14.13
CA ARG A 858 -36.22 31.03 -12.84
C ARG A 858 -35.32 31.35 -11.66
N CYS A 859 -34.04 30.99 -11.75
CA CYS A 859 -33.06 31.23 -10.70
C CYS A 859 -31.65 31.40 -11.28
N ILE A 860 -30.80 32.07 -10.50
CA ILE A 860 -29.37 32.19 -10.81
C ILE A 860 -28.63 31.16 -9.96
N THR A 861 -27.93 30.25 -10.61
CA THR A 861 -27.02 29.28 -10.00
C THR A 861 -25.57 29.62 -10.34
N SER A 862 -24.63 29.00 -9.64
CA SER A 862 -23.20 29.19 -9.94
C SER A 862 -22.41 27.89 -9.83
N LYS A 863 -21.34 27.80 -10.61
CA LYS A 863 -20.39 26.69 -10.59
C LYS A 863 -18.96 27.22 -10.63
N VAL A 864 -18.06 26.59 -9.87
CA VAL A 864 -16.62 26.86 -9.98
C VAL A 864 -16.11 26.24 -11.27
N MET A 865 -15.31 27.00 -12.03
CA MET A 865 -14.64 26.52 -13.23
C MET A 865 -13.25 25.99 -12.88
N TYR A 866 -12.88 24.87 -13.48
CA TYR A 866 -11.59 24.20 -13.31
C TYR A 866 -10.61 24.63 -14.41
N ARG A 867 -9.30 24.53 -14.17
CA ARG A 867 -8.30 24.75 -15.22
C ARG A 867 -8.15 23.46 -16.03
N TYR A 868 -8.45 23.52 -17.31
CA TYR A 868 -8.24 22.42 -18.26
C TYR A 868 -6.94 22.63 -19.03
N GLY A 869 -6.25 21.53 -19.37
CA GLY A 869 -5.02 21.55 -20.18
C GLY A 869 -3.82 22.25 -19.53
N ASP A 870 -3.82 22.46 -18.20
CA ASP A 870 -2.89 23.39 -17.55
C ASP A 870 -2.02 22.79 -16.43
N ASN A 871 -2.31 21.59 -15.94
CA ASN A 871 -1.64 21.06 -14.74
C ASN A 871 -1.16 19.61 -14.88
N PRO A 872 -0.07 19.39 -15.64
CA PRO A 872 0.72 20.40 -16.36
C PRO A 872 0.24 20.65 -17.79
N VAL A 873 0.59 21.83 -18.31
CA VAL A 873 0.45 22.16 -19.74
C VAL A 873 1.16 21.12 -20.59
N GLN A 874 0.42 20.54 -21.55
CA GLN A 874 0.93 19.50 -22.44
C GLN A 874 0.42 19.71 -23.86
N ASN A 875 1.31 19.51 -24.83
CA ASN A 875 0.91 19.31 -26.22
C ASN A 875 0.16 17.99 -26.34
N ARG A 876 -0.74 17.86 -27.31
CA ARG A 876 -1.46 16.61 -27.53
C ARG A 876 -0.54 15.54 -28.09
N SER A 877 -0.84 14.28 -27.73
CA SER A 877 -0.22 13.12 -28.36
C SER A 877 -0.53 13.08 -29.86
N GLU A 878 0.38 12.54 -30.67
CA GLU A 878 0.09 12.23 -32.07
C GLU A 878 -0.99 11.15 -32.22
N GLU A 879 -1.24 10.40 -31.15
CA GLU A 879 -2.25 9.35 -31.08
C GLU A 879 -3.62 9.85 -30.58
N ASP A 880 -3.69 11.10 -30.11
CA ASP A 880 -4.93 11.72 -29.65
C ASP A 880 -5.88 11.98 -30.85
N PRO A 881 -7.14 11.49 -30.83
CA PRO A 881 -8.15 11.80 -31.84
C PRO A 881 -8.38 13.30 -32.05
N LEU A 882 -8.17 14.10 -31.02
CA LEU A 882 -8.30 15.55 -31.02
C LEU A 882 -6.96 16.28 -31.20
N LYS A 883 -5.89 15.62 -31.67
CA LYS A 883 -4.53 16.20 -31.79
C LYS A 883 -4.43 17.55 -32.50
N ASN A 884 -5.32 17.80 -33.47
CA ASN A 884 -5.36 19.07 -34.22
C ASN A 884 -6.09 20.20 -33.47
N THR A 885 -6.66 19.92 -32.31
CA THR A 885 -7.32 20.88 -31.43
C THR A 885 -6.31 21.45 -30.44
N SER A 886 -6.35 22.75 -30.17
CA SER A 886 -5.50 23.32 -29.14
C SER A 886 -5.80 22.70 -27.77
N ASN A 887 -4.73 22.35 -27.04
CA ASN A 887 -4.79 21.98 -25.62
C ASN A 887 -4.30 23.13 -24.72
N SER A 888 -4.32 24.36 -25.23
CA SER A 888 -3.87 25.52 -24.45
C SER A 888 -4.76 25.71 -23.22
N PRO A 889 -4.18 26.04 -22.05
CA PRO A 889 -4.91 26.29 -20.81
C PRO A 889 -6.14 27.18 -20.95
N ARG A 890 -7.26 26.76 -20.39
CA ARG A 890 -8.46 27.59 -20.21
C ARG A 890 -9.22 27.15 -18.95
N TYR A 891 -10.07 28.03 -18.44
CA TYR A 891 -11.04 27.64 -17.41
C TYR A 891 -12.24 26.98 -18.09
N GLY A 892 -12.72 25.87 -17.55
CA GLY A 892 -13.82 25.11 -18.10
C GLY A 892 -14.74 24.58 -17.00
N VAL A 893 -16.02 24.44 -17.33
CA VAL A 893 -16.97 23.67 -16.51
C VAL A 893 -18.04 23.03 -17.40
N GLU A 894 -18.36 21.79 -17.09
CA GLU A 894 -19.40 21.02 -17.75
C GLU A 894 -20.78 21.32 -17.15
N LEU A 895 -21.72 21.65 -18.03
CA LEU A 895 -23.14 21.80 -17.71
C LEU A 895 -23.90 20.49 -17.90
N GLY A 896 -23.37 19.58 -18.72
CA GLY A 896 -24.00 18.31 -19.04
C GLY A 896 -24.99 18.46 -20.19
N GLN A 897 -25.93 17.53 -20.26
CA GLN A 897 -27.04 17.58 -21.20
C GLN A 897 -28.17 18.45 -20.65
N LEU A 898 -28.66 19.36 -21.49
CA LEU A 898 -29.74 20.28 -21.15
C LEU A 898 -31.05 19.83 -21.83
N PRO A 899 -32.23 20.02 -21.21
CA PRO A 899 -33.51 19.71 -21.84
C PRO A 899 -33.71 20.43 -23.18
N SER A 900 -34.47 19.82 -24.09
CA SER A 900 -34.85 20.48 -25.35
C SER A 900 -35.54 21.82 -25.09
N GLY A 901 -35.22 22.83 -25.90
CA GLY A 901 -35.75 24.18 -25.80
C GLY A 901 -35.26 24.98 -24.57
N SER A 902 -34.26 24.48 -23.83
CA SER A 902 -33.66 25.23 -22.73
C SER A 902 -33.02 26.52 -23.23
N LYS A 903 -33.30 27.62 -22.52
CA LYS A 903 -32.72 28.95 -22.77
C LYS A 903 -32.01 29.39 -21.51
N ILE A 904 -30.69 29.53 -21.59
CA ILE A 904 -29.89 29.98 -20.45
C ILE A 904 -29.06 31.19 -20.83
N THR A 905 -28.95 32.13 -19.89
CA THR A 905 -27.99 33.23 -19.96
C THR A 905 -26.87 32.94 -18.96
N TYR A 906 -25.62 33.09 -19.36
CA TYR A 906 -24.49 32.80 -18.49
C TYR A 906 -23.38 33.85 -18.62
N TRP A 907 -22.61 34.03 -17.55
CA TRP A 907 -21.44 34.92 -17.54
C TRP A 907 -20.42 34.40 -16.53
N VAL A 908 -19.17 34.81 -16.70
CA VAL A 908 -18.05 34.35 -15.89
C VAL A 908 -17.52 35.50 -15.05
N VAL A 909 -17.28 35.24 -13.76
CA VAL A 909 -16.60 36.15 -12.85
C VAL A 909 -15.31 35.49 -12.38
N ALA A 910 -14.18 36.15 -12.59
CA ALA A 910 -12.88 35.69 -12.13
C ALA A 910 -12.41 36.55 -10.95
N TYR A 911 -11.71 35.91 -10.01
CA TYR A 911 -11.07 36.54 -8.85
C TYR A 911 -9.59 36.19 -8.84
N ASP A 912 -8.72 37.17 -8.58
CA ASP A 912 -7.31 36.92 -8.27
C ASP A 912 -7.12 36.65 -6.77
N LYS A 913 -5.91 36.24 -6.38
CA LYS A 913 -5.57 35.96 -4.98
C LYS A 913 -5.67 37.18 -4.06
N ALA A 914 -5.58 38.41 -4.59
CA ALA A 914 -5.83 39.65 -3.86
C ALA A 914 -7.32 40.02 -3.81
N ASN A 915 -8.20 39.12 -4.28
CA ASN A 915 -9.65 39.26 -4.32
C ASN A 915 -10.14 40.41 -5.23
N ASN A 916 -9.30 40.89 -6.15
CA ASN A 916 -9.74 41.74 -7.25
C ASN A 916 -10.56 40.87 -8.21
N SER A 917 -11.58 41.45 -8.86
CA SER A 917 -12.52 40.69 -9.70
C SER A 917 -12.79 41.34 -11.04
N ALA A 918 -13.05 40.52 -12.05
CA ALA A 918 -13.59 40.95 -13.34
C ALA A 918 -14.76 40.06 -13.75
N SER A 919 -15.75 40.65 -14.44
CA SER A 919 -16.91 39.94 -14.98
C SER A 919 -16.90 40.03 -16.50
N SER A 920 -17.24 38.92 -17.16
CA SER A 920 -17.49 38.90 -18.59
C SER A 920 -18.83 39.54 -18.93
N GLU A 921 -19.03 39.83 -20.22
CA GLU A 921 -20.36 40.03 -20.77
C GLU A 921 -21.22 38.77 -20.63
N LYS A 922 -22.55 38.95 -20.62
CA LYS A 922 -23.51 37.85 -20.62
C LYS A 922 -23.58 37.21 -22.01
N LYS A 923 -23.53 35.88 -22.05
CA LYS A 923 -23.73 35.05 -23.24
C LYS A 923 -25.05 34.29 -23.13
N PHE A 924 -25.60 33.94 -24.29
CA PHE A 924 -26.86 33.21 -24.39
C PHE A 924 -26.62 31.84 -25.03
N LEU A 925 -27.33 30.82 -24.53
CA LEU A 925 -27.35 29.48 -25.08
C LEU A 925 -28.80 29.01 -25.19
N GLU A 926 -29.14 28.47 -26.36
CA GLU A 926 -30.42 27.84 -26.65
C GLU A 926 -30.17 26.42 -27.17
N VAL A 927 -30.85 25.46 -26.57
CA VAL A 927 -30.82 24.06 -26.99
C VAL A 927 -31.85 23.87 -28.09
N ALA A 928 -31.46 23.24 -29.19
CA ALA A 928 -32.36 22.94 -30.29
C ALA A 928 -33.64 22.23 -29.79
N ALA A 929 -34.79 22.68 -30.29
CA ALA A 929 -36.11 22.19 -29.94
C ALA A 929 -36.35 20.75 -30.45
#